data_AF-A0AAX6SXY4-F1
#
_entry.id   AF-A0AAX6SXY4-F1
#
_cell.length_a   1.000
_cell.length_b   1.000
_cell.length_c   1.000
_cell.angle_alpha   90.00
_cell.angle_beta   90.00
_cell.angle_gamma   90.00
#
_symmetry.space_group_name_H-M   'P 1'
#
loop_
_entity.id
_entity.type
_entity.pdbx_description
1 polymer ?
#
loop_
_entity_poly.entity_id
_entity_poly.type
_entity_poly.pdbx_seq_one_letter_code
_entity_poly.pdbx_strand_id
1 'polypeptide(L)'
;MSDPEENGAKETEEKEYNQNYKEVENTCRKSPDDTSGWRESEEDLGGNQLDRKELREEEEEENAEEKEKGEEEEEEEDKAAAGVQEETSEERTPEVKSTSQYGLQGTFLEILGDTGSKQSLRTDSSGLSELFRGLSSNQDYVNVAQVHPEEQQMGSSAELGERAHREAQNQLGQEERDLGRKQGGAGGGRGKARHRKRISYFLGDEEMGSQAEAGGSRESLVSSSTEDTLFQKDEGTQVYPLALSWLFGWNSSLPVFYIRERSQRVLLYVCGHTAVIYNVPRNTQHHLQGHRNVISCLCVSEDRRWIATADKGPGCLIIIWDSFTGIPVHTIFDSCPQGNGIRAIAISHDAKYLATVSDADAQEVCIWRWTLAVETPACTLELPREHGFQNYLTFNPANNKELVSNSKTQTIYYWWHEEKDTLVHSAPLLVENTFNKLVGKFSQSIFHPNSTQILSATLEGKLVVWDIHRCALAPSSLADGPFIRPCKLVHLQREAVSVLTTADGYIVTGDIKGNIKFYDQTLSIANWYSHLNLSCIRTLSFSPSPVSPRTEKSNFPLDCTLKGDLFVVRNFIIATSDATVYHLTTDGTRLEKLFVEPKDAVCAISCHPYQPLMAVGSACGVIKVWDYEQKKYLFSRVFEKGLGVQSLTHNPEGALLGAGFTEGTVYILDAMSLQNEAPEPFKYSRSNVTHVSFSHDSQYMATADVNFTVAVYMMVVRGGRRVWEYLARLRSHRQSICSLLFGVYLDSNEPRLLSLGRDRLLIEYNLSRSHKDHLEVLDIHHTDQGHHPTCMVWYPLLTKELFLLVCDSGYKVKLFNSTTKMCRKTLLGPAYGSPVEQARVLPVRTALELEKRYLVFINRDKVGLQILPVDGNPHKTCAMVCHPDGVAGLALSYDGRYAFTAGGHDCSVVQWKINLSALDAAVSLGGEDLTPFYGLVPGGREGKFYRIRSQGIDTMETRKVSEHICLSEVPFVMRAIGFYPSEEKIEDMFNEIKFSEYADTGKLIDRINLPDFLKVFVNHRSPFGNTLSGIRQSFEVLGTPNAQGEKAVRREVLLQLLLSRGEHMTQEEMTDCFATLSGLNPEGWKSEPAASASRGSEICLEEELPDEITAEVFASDILGLTISEGPGEDGQ
;
A
#
# COMPACT_ATOMS: atom_id res chain seq x y z
N MET A 1 -13.16 2.81 77.06
CA MET A 1 -13.55 4.17 77.49
C MET A 1 -13.08 5.09 76.38
N SER A 2 -13.95 5.92 75.84
CA SER A 2 -13.67 7.12 75.01
C SER A 2 -12.41 7.19 74.13
N ASP A 3 -12.65 7.35 72.83
CA ASP A 3 -11.81 7.96 71.79
C ASP A 3 -11.53 9.48 72.10
N PRO A 4 -10.84 10.32 71.26
CA PRO A 4 -10.23 10.08 69.94
C PRO A 4 -8.84 10.79 69.70
N GLU A 5 -8.49 10.97 68.40
CA GLU A 5 -7.72 12.08 67.76
C GLU A 5 -6.18 12.04 67.55
N GLU A 6 -5.83 11.94 66.25
CA GLU A 6 -4.84 12.66 65.41
C GLU A 6 -3.29 12.66 65.63
N ASN A 7 -2.62 12.21 64.55
CA ASN A 7 -1.48 12.81 63.82
C ASN A 7 -0.12 13.06 64.50
N GLY A 8 0.97 12.54 63.91
CA GLY A 8 2.31 13.09 64.18
C GLY A 8 3.59 12.28 63.85
N ALA A 9 3.73 11.75 62.61
CA ALA A 9 5.00 11.35 61.98
C ALA A 9 6.04 10.47 62.72
N LYS A 10 6.33 9.29 62.15
CA LYS A 10 7.68 8.86 61.67
C LYS A 10 7.70 7.37 61.32
N GLU A 11 7.88 7.05 60.04
CA GLU A 11 8.46 5.76 59.63
C GLU A 11 9.55 6.05 58.60
N THR A 12 10.71 5.40 58.79
CA THR A 12 11.92 5.59 57.97
C THR A 12 12.38 4.24 57.43
N GLU A 13 12.43 4.15 56.10
CA GLU A 13 13.28 3.25 55.33
C GLU A 13 13.52 1.82 55.86
N GLU A 14 12.70 0.87 55.41
CA GLU A 14 13.23 -0.42 54.96
C GLU A 14 12.94 -0.56 53.46
N LYS A 15 14.00 -0.60 52.63
CA LYS A 15 13.92 -0.80 51.19
C LYS A 15 14.28 -2.25 50.86
N GLU A 16 13.48 -2.89 50.02
CA GLU A 16 13.70 -4.28 49.62
C GLU A 16 14.94 -4.47 48.74
N TYR A 17 15.43 -5.71 48.73
CA TYR A 17 16.66 -6.15 48.08
C TYR A 17 16.69 -5.94 46.56
N ASN A 18 17.86 -5.57 46.03
CA ASN A 18 18.23 -5.97 44.68
C ASN A 18 19.76 -6.08 44.49
N GLN A 19 20.16 -6.79 43.43
CA GLN A 19 21.50 -6.87 42.82
C GLN A 19 22.66 -7.44 43.67
N ASN A 20 23.04 -8.69 43.34
CA ASN A 20 24.21 -8.92 42.48
C ASN A 20 24.39 -10.39 42.10
N TYR A 21 24.87 -10.66 40.89
CA TYR A 21 25.79 -11.76 40.60
C TYR A 21 26.67 -11.42 39.41
N LYS A 22 27.95 -11.81 39.50
CA LYS A 22 28.98 -11.66 38.47
C LYS A 22 29.69 -13.01 38.27
N GLU A 23 30.49 -13.07 37.21
CA GLU A 23 31.59 -14.04 37.04
C GLU A 23 32.43 -14.14 38.34
N VAL A 24 32.67 -15.34 38.91
CA VAL A 24 33.48 -16.49 38.44
C VAL A 24 34.95 -16.40 38.90
N GLU A 25 35.46 -17.58 39.25
CA GLU A 25 36.82 -17.97 39.66
C GLU A 25 37.33 -17.68 41.08
N ASN A 26 37.78 -18.79 41.69
CA ASN A 26 38.46 -18.87 42.98
C ASN A 26 39.93 -18.47 42.83
N THR A 27 40.58 -18.11 43.95
CA THR A 27 41.94 -18.62 44.21
C THR A 27 42.24 -18.76 45.70
N CYS A 28 43.16 -19.68 46.00
CA CYS A 28 44.05 -19.72 47.17
C CYS A 28 43.45 -19.98 48.58
N ARG A 29 43.68 -21.19 49.09
CA ARG A 29 44.04 -21.42 50.50
C ARG A 29 45.52 -21.84 50.58
N LYS A 30 46.22 -21.40 51.63
CA LYS A 30 47.67 -21.59 51.82
C LYS A 30 47.99 -22.82 52.66
N SER A 31 49.07 -23.54 52.35
CA SER A 31 49.97 -24.24 53.29
C SER A 31 51.32 -24.51 52.59
N PRO A 32 52.45 -24.70 53.30
CA PRO A 32 53.78 -24.56 52.69
C PRO A 32 54.70 -25.81 52.78
N ASP A 33 55.95 -25.59 52.38
CA ASP A 33 57.20 -26.30 52.74
C ASP A 33 57.77 -27.46 51.88
N ASP A 34 59.11 -27.42 51.80
CA ASP A 34 60.13 -28.48 51.64
C ASP A 34 60.46 -29.25 50.32
N THR A 35 61.59 -28.79 49.73
CA THR A 35 62.79 -29.56 49.34
C THR A 35 62.79 -30.61 48.20
N SER A 36 63.49 -30.24 47.12
CA SER A 36 64.51 -31.00 46.34
C SER A 36 64.27 -32.46 45.89
N GLY A 37 64.33 -32.68 44.57
CA GLY A 37 64.59 -33.96 43.88
C GLY A 37 65.33 -33.74 42.55
N TRP A 38 66.01 -34.76 42.01
CA TRP A 38 66.90 -34.67 40.82
C TRP A 38 66.52 -35.70 39.73
N ARG A 39 66.74 -35.34 38.45
CA ARG A 39 66.78 -36.21 37.24
C ARG A 39 65.45 -36.92 36.90
N GLU A 40 65.13 -37.35 35.68
CA GLU A 40 65.65 -37.27 34.29
C GLU A 40 64.40 -37.49 33.37
N SER A 41 64.33 -37.21 32.06
CA SER A 41 65.28 -36.91 30.98
C SER A 41 64.59 -36.11 29.84
N GLU A 42 65.37 -35.74 28.81
CA GLU A 42 65.07 -35.52 27.37
C GLU A 42 63.64 -35.83 26.85
N GLU A 43 63.05 -35.11 25.88
CA GLU A 43 63.41 -33.92 25.05
C GLU A 43 62.07 -33.27 24.55
N ASP A 44 61.93 -32.27 23.68
CA ASP A 44 62.73 -31.68 22.58
C ASP A 44 62.39 -30.17 22.38
N LEU A 45 62.98 -29.53 21.36
CA LEU A 45 62.75 -28.19 20.78
C LEU A 45 61.29 -27.98 20.27
N GLY A 46 60.73 -26.78 20.13
CA GLY A 46 61.20 -25.38 20.32
C GLY A 46 60.46 -24.45 19.34
N GLY A 47 60.24 -23.15 19.57
CA GLY A 47 60.43 -22.33 20.77
C GLY A 47 60.06 -20.84 20.50
N ASN A 48 59.46 -20.17 21.50
CA ASN A 48 59.26 -18.71 21.67
C ASN A 48 58.50 -17.89 20.59
N GLN A 49 57.49 -17.07 20.93
CA GLN A 49 57.45 -15.87 21.79
C GLN A 49 58.21 -14.65 21.18
N LEU A 50 57.74 -13.40 21.26
CA LEU A 50 56.49 -12.82 21.80
C LEU A 50 56.27 -11.36 21.30
N ASP A 51 55.13 -10.78 21.70
CA ASP A 51 54.91 -9.37 22.07
C ASP A 51 55.10 -8.19 21.06
N ARG A 52 53.93 -7.72 20.58
CA ARG A 52 53.21 -6.51 21.05
C ARG A 52 53.70 -5.07 20.76
N LYS A 53 52.65 -4.23 20.62
CA LYS A 53 52.51 -2.79 20.92
C LYS A 53 53.13 -1.81 19.89
N GLU A 54 52.29 -1.00 19.22
CA GLU A 54 51.74 0.32 19.64
C GLU A 54 52.83 1.42 19.60
N LEU A 55 52.63 2.62 19.03
CA LEU A 55 51.44 3.26 18.42
C LEU A 55 51.87 4.53 17.63
N ARG A 56 50.90 5.17 16.93
CA ARG A 56 50.81 6.62 16.60
C ARG A 56 51.55 7.26 15.40
N GLU A 57 50.87 8.31 14.92
CA GLU A 57 51.33 9.56 14.28
C GLU A 57 51.98 9.56 12.88
N GLU A 58 51.12 9.86 11.89
CA GLU A 58 51.19 10.99 10.92
C GLU A 58 52.52 11.76 10.77
N GLU A 59 53.06 11.85 9.54
CA GLU A 59 53.17 13.12 8.78
C GLU A 59 53.51 12.86 7.29
N GLU A 60 53.71 13.93 6.50
CA GLU A 60 53.52 13.97 5.03
C GLU A 60 54.77 13.70 4.16
N GLU A 61 54.62 13.92 2.85
CA GLU A 61 55.60 13.64 1.78
C GLU A 61 56.77 14.64 1.72
N GLU A 62 57.96 14.17 1.30
CA GLU A 62 58.69 14.69 0.12
C GLU A 62 60.12 14.09 0.05
N ASN A 63 60.46 13.40 -1.05
CA ASN A 63 61.52 13.83 -2.00
C ASN A 63 61.82 12.79 -3.10
N ALA A 64 61.44 13.19 -4.31
CA ALA A 64 62.09 13.04 -5.63
C ALA A 64 63.38 12.19 -5.85
N GLU A 65 63.43 11.65 -7.08
CA GLU A 65 64.63 11.55 -7.97
C GLU A 65 65.81 10.61 -7.59
N GLU A 66 66.51 9.96 -8.55
CA GLU A 66 66.20 9.54 -9.93
C GLU A 66 67.29 8.55 -10.41
N LYS A 67 66.97 7.58 -11.31
CA LYS A 67 67.90 7.06 -12.34
C LYS A 67 67.32 6.01 -13.31
N GLU A 68 67.36 6.36 -14.59
CA GLU A 68 68.02 5.66 -15.73
C GLU A 68 68.33 4.15 -15.64
N LYS A 69 68.21 3.33 -16.71
CA LYS A 69 67.91 3.59 -18.14
C LYS A 69 67.60 2.30 -18.94
N GLY A 70 67.01 2.48 -20.13
CA GLY A 70 67.21 1.60 -21.31
C GLY A 70 66.15 0.53 -21.57
N GLU A 71 65.82 0.17 -22.82
CA GLU A 71 66.19 0.71 -24.15
C GLU A 71 64.98 0.62 -25.12
N GLU A 72 65.09 1.23 -26.30
CA GLU A 72 63.97 1.54 -27.22
C GLU A 72 63.77 0.52 -28.36
N GLU A 73 62.50 0.41 -28.78
CA GLU A 73 61.92 0.30 -30.15
C GLU A 73 62.67 -0.33 -31.35
N GLU A 74 61.92 -1.07 -32.18
CA GLU A 74 62.06 -1.08 -33.65
C GLU A 74 60.66 -1.29 -34.30
N GLU A 75 60.43 -0.75 -35.52
CA GLU A 75 59.09 -0.44 -36.08
C GLU A 75 58.49 -1.49 -37.07
N GLU A 76 57.36 -1.13 -37.71
CA GLU A 76 56.54 -1.91 -38.66
C GLU A 76 57.16 -2.09 -40.06
N GLU A 77 56.74 -3.13 -40.82
CA GLU A 77 55.88 -2.95 -42.02
C GLU A 77 55.48 -4.28 -42.73
N ASP A 78 54.16 -4.54 -42.77
CA ASP A 78 53.32 -4.68 -43.99
C ASP A 78 53.37 -5.90 -44.98
N LYS A 79 52.19 -6.12 -45.63
CA LYS A 79 51.83 -6.90 -46.85
C LYS A 79 52.29 -8.37 -47.06
N ALA A 80 51.31 -9.28 -47.25
CA ALA A 80 50.98 -9.94 -48.56
C ALA A 80 49.93 -11.08 -48.42
N ALA A 81 49.41 -11.62 -49.54
CA ALA A 81 48.36 -12.65 -49.58
C ALA A 81 48.40 -13.59 -50.82
N ALA A 82 47.51 -14.60 -50.83
CA ALA A 82 46.98 -15.41 -51.96
C ALA A 82 47.55 -16.84 -52.25
N GLY A 83 46.69 -17.67 -52.87
CA GLY A 83 46.85 -19.10 -53.23
C GLY A 83 46.03 -20.05 -52.33
N VAL A 84 44.90 -20.72 -52.67
CA VAL A 84 44.14 -21.08 -53.90
C VAL A 84 44.48 -22.47 -54.50
N GLN A 85 43.43 -23.19 -54.99
CA GLN A 85 43.35 -24.55 -55.60
C GLN A 85 43.29 -25.75 -54.58
N GLU A 86 42.21 -26.57 -54.53
CA GLU A 86 41.84 -27.80 -55.30
C GLU A 86 42.26 -29.11 -54.57
N GLU A 87 41.65 -30.31 -54.66
CA GLU A 87 40.41 -30.85 -55.28
C GLU A 87 40.02 -32.22 -54.61
N THR A 88 38.88 -32.86 -54.97
CA THR A 88 38.52 -34.32 -54.79
C THR A 88 38.39 -34.90 -53.33
N SER A 89 37.41 -35.71 -52.89
CA SER A 89 36.68 -36.93 -53.38
C SER A 89 37.49 -38.25 -53.23
N GLU A 90 37.02 -39.42 -52.76
CA GLU A 90 35.73 -39.92 -52.20
C GLU A 90 35.94 -41.34 -51.55
N GLU A 91 34.90 -41.99 -50.99
CA GLU A 91 34.76 -43.46 -50.69
C GLU A 91 35.59 -44.09 -49.52
N ARG A 92 35.22 -45.20 -48.83
CA ARG A 92 34.01 -46.06 -48.75
C ARG A 92 33.95 -46.88 -47.42
N THR A 93 32.83 -47.57 -47.15
CA THR A 93 32.57 -48.48 -45.99
C THR A 93 32.82 -49.98 -46.31
N PRO A 94 32.78 -50.92 -45.32
CA PRO A 94 31.54 -51.63 -44.91
C PRO A 94 31.44 -51.87 -43.37
N GLU A 95 30.35 -52.27 -42.68
CA GLU A 95 29.00 -52.87 -42.92
C GLU A 95 28.81 -54.36 -42.47
N VAL A 96 28.11 -54.55 -41.34
CA VAL A 96 27.33 -55.77 -40.91
C VAL A 96 26.21 -55.24 -39.97
N LYS A 97 24.91 -55.17 -40.31
CA LYS A 97 23.85 -56.21 -40.46
C LYS A 97 23.28 -56.79 -39.14
N SER A 98 21.95 -56.98 -38.94
CA SER A 98 20.76 -56.69 -39.79
C SER A 98 19.39 -57.01 -39.14
N THR A 99 18.35 -56.19 -39.41
CA THR A 99 16.90 -56.51 -39.75
C THR A 99 16.04 -57.50 -38.93
N SER A 100 14.70 -57.43 -38.82
CA SER A 100 13.61 -56.49 -39.23
C SER A 100 12.30 -56.82 -38.41
N GLN A 101 10.99 -56.68 -38.76
CA GLN A 101 10.22 -56.42 -40.00
C GLN A 101 8.70 -56.13 -39.69
N TYR A 102 7.91 -55.79 -40.74
CA TYR A 102 6.42 -55.70 -40.83
C TYR A 102 5.71 -54.48 -40.19
N GLY A 103 4.53 -54.02 -40.70
CA GLY A 103 3.98 -54.23 -42.06
C GLY A 103 2.45 -54.18 -42.25
N LEU A 104 1.91 -53.05 -42.76
CA LEU A 104 0.64 -52.89 -43.53
C LEU A 104 -0.69 -53.12 -42.72
N GLN A 105 -1.91 -52.70 -43.13
CA GLN A 105 -2.46 -52.05 -44.34
C GLN A 105 -3.80 -51.29 -44.04
N GLY A 106 -4.22 -50.29 -44.85
CA GLY A 106 -5.58 -49.69 -44.82
C GLY A 106 -5.71 -48.32 -45.52
N THR A 107 -6.84 -48.00 -46.21
CA THR A 107 -7.00 -46.79 -47.10
C THR A 107 -8.46 -46.30 -47.30
N PHE A 108 -8.63 -45.10 -47.91
CA PHE A 108 -9.87 -44.38 -48.35
C PHE A 108 -10.74 -43.74 -47.25
N LEU A 109 -11.52 -42.65 -47.46
CA LEU A 109 -11.95 -41.86 -48.66
C LEU A 109 -12.19 -40.37 -48.20
N GLU A 110 -11.46 -39.33 -48.67
CA GLU A 110 -11.76 -38.37 -49.78
C GLU A 110 -12.67 -37.16 -49.42
N ILE A 111 -12.63 -36.08 -50.23
CA ILE A 111 -13.46 -34.83 -50.22
C ILE A 111 -13.04 -33.77 -49.15
N LEU A 112 -12.83 -32.46 -49.41
CA LEU A 112 -12.85 -31.62 -50.64
C LEU A 112 -12.00 -30.31 -50.46
N GLY A 113 -11.28 -29.85 -51.51
CA GLY A 113 -10.98 -28.43 -51.85
C GLY A 113 -10.04 -27.59 -50.95
N ASP A 114 -9.27 -26.62 -51.47
CA ASP A 114 -8.88 -26.31 -52.85
C ASP A 114 -7.56 -25.50 -52.87
N THR A 115 -6.79 -25.51 -53.96
CA THR A 115 -5.50 -24.79 -54.07
C THR A 115 -5.12 -24.40 -55.51
N GLY A 116 -4.66 -23.16 -55.70
CA GLY A 116 -3.50 -22.91 -56.56
C GLY A 116 -3.51 -21.69 -57.49
N SER A 117 -2.54 -20.80 -57.30
CA SER A 117 -1.60 -20.23 -58.30
C SER A 117 -0.77 -19.12 -57.62
N LYS A 118 0.56 -18.92 -57.75
CA LYS A 118 1.56 -19.06 -58.85
C LYS A 118 1.31 -18.04 -59.98
N GLN A 119 2.27 -17.32 -60.55
CA GLN A 119 3.74 -17.18 -60.37
C GLN A 119 4.11 -15.76 -60.91
N SER A 120 5.23 -15.13 -60.55
CA SER A 120 6.55 -15.30 -61.20
C SER A 120 7.51 -14.17 -60.77
N LEU A 121 8.81 -14.25 -61.10
CA LEU A 121 9.84 -13.25 -60.77
C LEU A 121 10.31 -12.44 -62.00
N ARG A 122 10.84 -11.22 -61.78
CA ARG A 122 12.08 -10.69 -62.41
C ARG A 122 12.53 -9.33 -61.83
N THR A 123 13.79 -9.26 -61.36
CA THR A 123 14.86 -8.27 -61.69
C THR A 123 14.45 -6.88 -62.24
N ASP A 124 14.95 -5.70 -61.82
CA ASP A 124 16.28 -5.34 -61.28
C ASP A 124 16.36 -3.91 -60.63
N SER A 125 17.48 -3.64 -59.93
CA SER A 125 18.23 -2.36 -59.75
C SER A 125 17.62 -1.05 -59.18
N SER A 126 18.16 -0.65 -58.01
CA SER A 126 18.69 0.70 -57.62
C SER A 126 17.83 1.97 -57.47
N GLY A 127 18.16 2.80 -56.46
CA GLY A 127 17.68 4.19 -56.25
C GLY A 127 16.90 4.38 -54.94
N LEU A 128 17.52 4.63 -53.78
CA LEU A 128 17.99 5.90 -53.19
C LEU A 128 16.93 6.99 -52.86
N SER A 129 16.80 7.23 -51.55
CA SER A 129 16.60 8.52 -50.85
C SER A 129 15.29 9.35 -50.95
N GLU A 130 15.01 10.02 -49.82
CA GLU A 130 14.06 11.13 -49.57
C GLU A 130 12.54 10.86 -49.64
N LEU A 131 11.85 11.11 -48.52
CA LEU A 131 10.80 12.15 -48.43
C LEU A 131 10.31 12.35 -46.98
N PHE A 132 10.95 13.28 -46.26
CA PHE A 132 10.44 13.82 -44.98
C PHE A 132 10.76 15.32 -44.87
N ARG A 133 10.09 16.16 -45.67
CA ARG A 133 10.08 17.62 -45.49
C ARG A 133 8.92 18.27 -46.25
N GLY A 134 8.41 19.38 -45.69
CA GLY A 134 7.64 20.37 -46.45
C GLY A 134 6.14 20.45 -46.15
N LEU A 135 5.76 21.22 -45.13
CA LEU A 135 4.48 21.94 -45.10
C LEU A 135 4.68 23.35 -44.51
N SER A 136 4.98 24.31 -45.39
CA SER A 136 4.78 25.73 -45.12
C SER A 136 4.48 26.47 -46.44
N SER A 137 3.50 27.38 -46.39
CA SER A 137 3.17 28.42 -47.38
C SER A 137 3.18 28.07 -48.88
N ASN A 138 1.99 28.07 -49.50
CA ASN A 138 1.65 29.17 -50.42
C ASN A 138 0.12 29.29 -50.66
N GLN A 139 -0.27 30.41 -51.27
CA GLN A 139 -1.65 30.84 -51.50
C GLN A 139 -2.10 30.60 -52.97
N ASP A 140 -3.29 31.14 -53.29
CA ASP A 140 -3.81 31.48 -54.63
C ASP A 140 -4.67 30.42 -55.38
N TYR A 141 -5.77 30.77 -56.08
CA TYR A 141 -6.82 31.81 -55.91
C TYR A 141 -7.94 31.56 -56.97
N VAL A 142 -9.04 32.34 -56.98
CA VAL A 142 -10.05 32.53 -58.10
C VAL A 142 -11.07 31.37 -58.31
N ASN A 143 -12.38 31.54 -58.62
CA ASN A 143 -13.46 32.56 -58.46
C ASN A 143 -14.81 31.95 -58.95
N VAL A 144 -16.04 32.51 -58.85
CA VAL A 144 -16.78 33.35 -57.87
C VAL A 144 -18.27 33.36 -58.30
N ALA A 145 -19.22 33.21 -57.36
CA ALA A 145 -20.63 33.65 -57.45
C ALA A 145 -21.16 33.78 -56.00
N GLN A 146 -21.54 34.93 -55.42
CA GLN A 146 -22.52 35.99 -55.80
C GLN A 146 -23.95 35.42 -55.91
N VAL A 147 -25.02 36.01 -55.34
CA VAL A 147 -25.48 37.43 -55.16
C VAL A 147 -26.38 37.48 -53.89
N HIS A 148 -26.52 38.50 -53.00
CA HIS A 148 -25.97 39.87 -52.79
C HIS A 148 -26.05 40.24 -51.27
N PRO A 149 -25.35 41.28 -50.76
CA PRO A 149 -25.63 41.92 -49.46
C PRO A 149 -26.60 43.12 -49.54
N GLU A 150 -27.10 43.60 -48.39
CA GLU A 150 -27.70 44.94 -48.23
C GLU A 150 -27.01 45.73 -47.10
N GLU A 151 -27.02 47.05 -47.27
CA GLU A 151 -26.39 48.07 -46.42
C GLU A 151 -27.45 48.65 -45.42
N GLN A 152 -27.28 49.67 -44.59
CA GLN A 152 -26.25 50.72 -44.49
C GLN A 152 -26.27 51.38 -43.08
N GLN A 153 -25.08 51.73 -42.58
CA GLN A 153 -24.68 52.91 -41.77
C GLN A 153 -25.60 53.68 -40.77
N MET A 154 -24.89 54.34 -39.84
CA MET A 154 -25.23 55.61 -39.14
C MET A 154 -26.29 55.53 -38.03
N GLY A 155 -26.18 56.42 -37.05
CA GLY A 155 -27.06 56.48 -35.89
C GLY A 155 -27.15 57.87 -35.28
N SER A 156 -28.17 58.10 -34.45
CA SER A 156 -28.40 59.37 -33.78
C SER A 156 -29.19 59.23 -32.47
N SER A 157 -28.58 59.70 -31.39
CA SER A 157 -29.18 60.49 -30.30
C SER A 157 -30.72 60.62 -30.20
N ALA A 158 -31.27 60.00 -29.14
CA ALA A 158 -32.22 60.59 -28.17
C ALA A 158 -33.73 60.82 -28.53
N GLU A 159 -34.46 61.21 -27.47
CA GLU A 159 -35.87 61.66 -27.38
C GLU A 159 -36.96 60.55 -27.51
N LEU A 160 -37.94 60.39 -26.59
CA LEU A 160 -38.26 60.99 -25.27
C LEU A 160 -38.73 59.87 -24.29
N GLY A 161 -38.84 60.04 -22.97
CA GLY A 161 -38.42 61.15 -22.11
C GLY A 161 -39.51 61.83 -21.25
N GLU A 162 -39.95 61.21 -20.14
CA GLU A 162 -40.54 61.85 -18.92
C GLU A 162 -40.34 60.86 -17.73
N ARG A 163 -39.72 61.19 -16.58
CA ARG A 163 -40.03 62.14 -15.47
C ARG A 163 -41.11 61.64 -14.49
N ALA A 164 -41.02 61.82 -13.16
CA ALA A 164 -39.91 62.25 -12.28
C ALA A 164 -40.26 62.07 -10.76
N HIS A 165 -39.29 62.37 -9.88
CA HIS A 165 -39.38 62.51 -8.40
C HIS A 165 -39.61 61.20 -7.58
N ARG A 166 -38.89 60.90 -6.47
CA ARG A 166 -38.29 61.62 -5.30
C ARG A 166 -39.18 61.64 -4.05
N GLU A 167 -38.70 60.90 -3.04
CA GLU A 167 -38.55 61.25 -1.61
C GLU A 167 -39.53 62.26 -0.95
N ALA A 168 -40.20 61.80 0.13
CA ALA A 168 -40.45 62.63 1.32
C ALA A 168 -40.77 61.80 2.60
N GLN A 169 -39.96 62.02 3.64
CA GLN A 169 -40.36 62.24 5.06
C GLN A 169 -41.13 61.17 5.89
N ASN A 170 -40.37 60.53 6.78
CA ASN A 170 -40.39 60.71 8.25
C ASN A 170 -41.67 60.56 9.13
N GLN A 171 -41.44 59.83 10.25
CA GLN A 171 -41.72 60.17 11.67
C GLN A 171 -42.91 59.55 12.44
N LEU A 172 -42.60 59.27 13.72
CA LEU A 172 -43.45 58.96 14.89
C LEU A 172 -44.17 57.58 14.91
N GLY A 173 -44.33 56.89 16.05
CA GLY A 173 -43.78 57.11 17.40
C GLY A 173 -44.75 56.73 18.54
N GLN A 174 -44.22 56.29 19.71
CA GLN A 174 -44.95 55.99 20.98
C GLN A 174 -45.90 54.75 20.91
N GLU A 175 -46.27 54.01 21.96
CA GLU A 175 -45.95 53.85 23.42
C GLU A 175 -46.58 52.48 23.85
N GLU A 176 -46.32 51.76 24.97
CA GLU A 176 -45.28 51.67 26.01
C GLU A 176 -45.57 50.39 26.88
N ARG A 177 -44.73 50.07 27.89
CA ARG A 177 -45.03 49.24 29.11
C ARG A 177 -45.16 47.71 28.95
N ASP A 178 -44.92 46.88 29.98
CA ASP A 178 -44.43 47.15 31.35
C ASP A 178 -43.51 46.05 31.97
N LEU A 179 -43.05 46.30 33.19
CA LEU A 179 -41.99 45.64 33.96
C LEU A 179 -42.33 44.32 34.70
N GLY A 180 -41.28 43.51 34.92
CA GLY A 180 -41.07 42.73 36.16
C GLY A 180 -41.09 41.19 36.00
N ARG A 181 -40.25 40.39 36.66
CA ARG A 181 -39.87 40.42 38.10
C ARG A 181 -38.61 39.54 38.36
N LYS A 182 -38.02 39.62 39.57
CA LYS A 182 -36.89 38.79 40.06
C LYS A 182 -37.28 37.91 41.27
N GLN A 183 -36.39 36.98 41.63
CA GLN A 183 -36.42 36.04 42.78
C GLN A 183 -37.35 34.81 42.58
N GLY A 184 -36.99 33.60 43.03
CA GLY A 184 -35.72 33.14 43.62
C GLY A 184 -35.80 31.67 44.09
N GLY A 185 -34.67 30.98 44.25
CA GLY A 185 -34.62 29.57 44.71
C GLY A 185 -33.19 29.08 44.95
N ALA A 186 -32.99 28.22 45.96
CA ALA A 186 -31.67 27.79 46.43
C ALA A 186 -31.14 26.54 45.71
N GLY A 187 -29.81 26.37 45.73
CA GLY A 187 -29.13 25.19 45.21
C GLY A 187 -28.94 24.06 46.24
N GLY A 188 -28.89 22.82 45.75
CA GLY A 188 -28.53 21.62 46.51
C GLY A 188 -28.18 20.51 45.51
N GLY A 189 -26.96 20.01 45.53
CA GLY A 189 -26.40 19.24 44.41
C GLY A 189 -26.57 17.72 44.49
N ARG A 190 -26.42 17.06 43.34
CA ARG A 190 -25.90 15.68 43.17
C ARG A 190 -25.55 15.47 41.69
N GLY A 191 -24.35 14.98 41.41
CA GLY A 191 -23.86 14.79 40.05
C GLY A 191 -24.42 13.52 39.38
N LYS A 192 -24.48 13.53 38.04
CA LYS A 192 -24.56 12.34 37.19
C LYS A 192 -23.76 12.58 35.90
N ALA A 193 -23.04 11.56 35.45
CA ALA A 193 -22.32 11.60 34.17
C ALA A 193 -23.30 11.75 32.99
N ARG A 194 -22.84 12.39 31.90
CA ARG A 194 -23.59 12.48 30.64
C ARG A 194 -22.99 11.54 29.60
N HIS A 195 -23.82 10.61 29.09
CA HIS A 195 -23.54 9.95 27.82
C HIS A 195 -23.35 10.99 26.70
N ARG A 196 -22.31 10.82 25.88
CA ARG A 196 -22.15 11.52 24.60
C ARG A 196 -22.88 10.70 23.53
N LYS A 197 -24.13 11.06 23.20
CA LYS A 197 -24.81 10.49 22.03
C LYS A 197 -24.01 10.87 20.78
N ARG A 198 -23.46 9.89 20.06
CA ARG A 198 -22.88 10.10 18.72
C ARG A 198 -24.02 10.16 17.69
N ILE A 199 -23.84 10.99 16.67
CA ILE A 199 -24.85 11.22 15.62
C ILE A 199 -24.59 10.23 14.49
N SER A 200 -25.64 9.54 14.02
CA SER A 200 -25.58 8.72 12.80
C SER A 200 -25.99 9.56 11.60
N TYR A 201 -25.14 9.58 10.56
CA TYR A 201 -25.45 10.23 9.30
C TYR A 201 -26.42 9.37 8.47
N PHE A 202 -27.71 9.66 8.58
CA PHE A 202 -28.69 9.25 7.57
C PHE A 202 -28.73 10.32 6.47
N LEU A 203 -28.19 9.99 5.29
CA LEU A 203 -28.63 10.62 4.06
C LEU A 203 -29.91 9.89 3.63
N GLY A 204 -31.05 10.53 3.87
CA GLY A 204 -32.35 10.12 3.34
C GLY A 204 -32.84 11.19 2.37
N ASP A 205 -33.21 10.77 1.16
CA ASP A 205 -33.80 11.66 0.17
C ASP A 205 -35.23 12.07 0.58
N GLU A 206 -35.48 13.38 0.69
CA GLU A 206 -36.84 13.93 0.69
C GLU A 206 -37.13 14.59 -0.66
N GLU A 207 -37.65 13.83 -1.62
CA GLU A 207 -38.38 14.39 -2.77
C GLU A 207 -39.89 14.22 -2.60
N MET A 208 -40.64 15.31 -2.84
CA MET A 208 -42.05 15.42 -2.51
C MET A 208 -42.91 15.58 -3.77
N GLY A 209 -43.49 14.48 -4.23
CA GLY A 209 -44.74 14.49 -4.98
C GLY A 209 -44.67 14.58 -6.52
N SER A 210 -44.64 13.42 -7.18
CA SER A 210 -45.46 13.20 -8.38
C SER A 210 -46.13 11.82 -8.29
N GLN A 211 -47.38 11.71 -8.75
CA GLN A 211 -48.19 10.51 -8.56
C GLN A 211 -48.01 9.51 -9.70
N ALA A 212 -47.61 8.28 -9.38
CA ALA A 212 -47.77 7.11 -10.23
C ALA A 212 -48.14 5.90 -9.35
N GLU A 213 -49.35 5.36 -9.52
CA GLU A 213 -49.80 4.18 -8.78
C GLU A 213 -49.21 2.89 -9.38
N ALA A 214 -48.34 2.22 -8.63
CA ALA A 214 -47.91 0.85 -8.91
C ALA A 214 -47.71 0.11 -7.58
N GLY A 215 -48.74 -0.61 -7.12
CA GLY A 215 -48.71 -1.33 -5.85
C GLY A 215 -47.86 -2.60 -5.90
N GLY A 216 -46.89 -2.71 -4.99
CA GLY A 216 -46.10 -3.92 -4.79
C GLY A 216 -45.12 -3.75 -3.64
N SER A 217 -45.26 -4.53 -2.58
CA SER A 217 -44.25 -4.62 -1.53
C SER A 217 -42.98 -5.25 -2.12
N ARG A 218 -41.91 -4.47 -2.28
CA ARG A 218 -40.60 -5.00 -2.70
C ARG A 218 -40.12 -6.01 -1.67
N GLU A 219 -40.20 -7.29 -2.01
CA GLU A 219 -39.61 -8.37 -1.23
C GLU A 219 -38.08 -8.18 -1.18
N SER A 220 -37.44 -8.66 -0.10
CA SER A 220 -35.98 -8.51 0.03
C SER A 220 -35.27 -9.31 -1.06
N LEU A 221 -34.26 -8.71 -1.68
CA LEU A 221 -33.40 -9.38 -2.68
C LEU A 221 -32.74 -10.63 -2.10
N VAL A 222 -32.41 -10.63 -0.80
CA VAL A 222 -31.85 -11.80 -0.10
C VAL A 222 -32.89 -12.91 0.07
N SER A 223 -34.17 -12.58 0.30
CA SER A 223 -35.25 -13.59 0.45
C SER A 223 -35.78 -14.14 -0.87
N SER A 224 -35.67 -13.37 -1.96
CA SER A 224 -36.11 -13.76 -3.32
C SER A 224 -34.97 -14.32 -4.20
N SER A 225 -33.74 -14.39 -3.66
CA SER A 225 -32.54 -14.81 -4.39
C SER A 225 -32.57 -16.26 -4.90
N THR A 226 -31.94 -16.47 -6.06
CA THR A 226 -31.72 -17.79 -6.68
C THR A 226 -30.23 -18.03 -6.94
N GLU A 227 -29.81 -19.28 -7.20
CA GLU A 227 -28.39 -19.66 -7.28
C GLU A 227 -27.55 -18.91 -8.34
N ASP A 228 -28.17 -18.40 -9.41
CA ASP A 228 -27.52 -17.66 -10.50
C ASP A 228 -27.51 -16.13 -10.31
N THR A 229 -28.18 -15.58 -9.28
CA THR A 229 -28.37 -14.12 -9.11
C THR A 229 -27.03 -13.36 -9.09
N LEU A 230 -26.05 -13.86 -8.33
CA LEU A 230 -24.69 -13.31 -8.18
C LEU A 230 -23.94 -12.99 -9.49
N PHE A 231 -24.26 -13.69 -10.58
CA PHE A 231 -23.54 -13.56 -11.85
C PHE A 231 -24.41 -12.98 -12.99
N GLN A 232 -25.56 -12.40 -12.65
CA GLN A 232 -26.30 -11.55 -13.58
C GLN A 232 -25.56 -10.21 -13.70
N LYS A 233 -25.44 -9.69 -14.92
CA LYS A 233 -24.89 -8.34 -15.13
C LYS A 233 -25.96 -7.31 -14.79
N ASP A 234 -25.75 -6.55 -13.73
CA ASP A 234 -26.34 -5.23 -13.64
C ASP A 234 -25.74 -4.35 -14.75
N GLU A 235 -26.57 -3.95 -15.73
CA GLU A 235 -26.21 -2.96 -16.75
C GLU A 235 -26.33 -1.51 -16.22
N GLY A 236 -26.30 -1.35 -14.89
CA GLY A 236 -26.34 -0.05 -14.23
C GLY A 236 -25.10 0.80 -14.56
N THR A 237 -25.33 2.08 -14.85
CA THR A 237 -24.26 3.07 -15.05
C THR A 237 -23.37 3.14 -13.81
N GLN A 238 -22.08 2.86 -13.96
CA GLN A 238 -21.14 2.83 -12.83
C GLN A 238 -20.98 4.24 -12.22
N VAL A 239 -21.51 4.42 -11.01
CA VAL A 239 -21.61 5.72 -10.33
C VAL A 239 -20.26 6.24 -9.83
N TYR A 240 -19.28 5.36 -9.59
CA TYR A 240 -17.99 5.72 -9.01
C TYR A 240 -16.90 5.98 -10.08
N PRO A 241 -16.00 6.98 -9.89
CA PRO A 241 -14.93 7.26 -10.86
C PRO A 241 -13.85 6.17 -10.99
N LEU A 242 -13.68 5.36 -9.94
CA LEU A 242 -12.81 4.19 -9.92
C LEU A 242 -13.63 3.01 -9.40
N ALA A 243 -13.82 1.99 -10.24
CA ALA A 243 -14.59 0.80 -9.93
C ALA A 243 -13.71 -0.45 -10.00
N LEU A 244 -13.79 -1.33 -9.00
CA LEU A 244 -13.12 -2.62 -9.03
C LEU A 244 -13.62 -3.45 -10.23
N SER A 245 -12.70 -3.97 -11.06
CA SER A 245 -13.04 -4.77 -12.24
C SER A 245 -12.48 -6.18 -12.20
N TRP A 246 -11.35 -6.42 -11.52
CA TRP A 246 -10.72 -7.73 -11.38
C TRP A 246 -9.67 -7.73 -10.27
N LEU A 247 -9.43 -8.91 -9.68
CA LEU A 247 -8.34 -9.17 -8.75
C LEU A 247 -7.48 -10.33 -9.27
N PHE A 248 -6.18 -10.08 -9.43
CA PHE A 248 -5.18 -11.12 -9.69
C PHE A 248 -4.42 -11.41 -8.38
N GLY A 249 -4.08 -12.66 -8.11
CA GLY A 249 -3.48 -13.09 -6.85
C GLY A 249 -4.46 -13.79 -5.89
N TRP A 250 -3.90 -14.44 -4.88
CA TRP A 250 -4.62 -15.14 -3.80
C TRP A 250 -3.73 -15.18 -2.56
N ASN A 251 -4.27 -14.81 -1.39
CA ASN A 251 -3.55 -14.94 -0.12
C ASN A 251 -3.44 -16.43 0.28
N SER A 252 -2.35 -17.08 -0.14
CA SER A 252 -2.08 -18.51 0.08
C SER A 252 -1.94 -18.93 1.55
N SER A 253 -1.96 -18.00 2.50
CA SER A 253 -2.04 -18.32 3.92
C SER A 253 -3.46 -18.72 4.35
N LEU A 254 -4.48 -18.34 3.59
CA LEU A 254 -5.91 -18.47 3.91
C LEU A 254 -6.59 -19.61 3.14
N PRO A 255 -7.70 -20.19 3.67
CA PRO A 255 -8.41 -21.26 3.01
C PRO A 255 -9.15 -20.83 1.73
N VAL A 256 -9.26 -21.79 0.80
CA VAL A 256 -10.14 -21.72 -0.38
C VAL A 256 -11.31 -22.66 -0.15
N PHE A 257 -12.54 -22.17 -0.30
CA PHE A 257 -13.76 -22.95 -0.10
C PHE A 257 -14.45 -23.29 -1.43
N TYR A 258 -14.97 -24.52 -1.54
CA TYR A 258 -15.82 -24.93 -2.66
C TYR A 258 -17.28 -24.63 -2.34
N ILE A 259 -17.87 -23.65 -3.04
CA ILE A 259 -19.18 -23.06 -2.70
C ILE A 259 -20.31 -23.66 -3.54
N ARG A 260 -20.13 -23.89 -4.85
CA ARG A 260 -21.11 -24.53 -5.74
C ARG A 260 -20.43 -25.40 -6.79
N GLU A 261 -21.18 -26.38 -7.30
CA GLU A 261 -20.68 -27.39 -8.25
C GLU A 261 -21.68 -27.73 -9.38
N ARG A 262 -22.96 -27.99 -9.03
CA ARG A 262 -23.93 -28.71 -9.89
C ARG A 262 -24.12 -28.17 -11.31
N SER A 263 -23.95 -26.86 -11.50
CA SER A 263 -24.03 -26.18 -12.81
C SER A 263 -22.76 -25.39 -13.13
N GLN A 264 -22.07 -24.89 -12.10
CA GLN A 264 -20.94 -23.96 -12.17
C GLN A 264 -19.98 -24.32 -11.03
N ARG A 265 -18.68 -24.45 -11.33
CA ARG A 265 -17.64 -24.64 -10.31
C ARG A 265 -17.32 -23.28 -9.69
N VAL A 266 -17.85 -23.00 -8.50
CA VAL A 266 -17.75 -21.70 -7.82
C VAL A 266 -16.91 -21.81 -6.55
N LEU A 267 -15.88 -20.97 -6.46
CA LEU A 267 -14.90 -20.93 -5.38
C LEU A 267 -15.09 -19.66 -4.54
N LEU A 268 -14.67 -19.72 -3.28
CA LEU A 268 -14.41 -18.54 -2.45
C LEU A 268 -12.94 -18.54 -2.03
N TYR A 269 -12.26 -17.42 -2.24
CA TYR A 269 -10.92 -17.15 -1.69
C TYR A 269 -10.79 -15.66 -1.31
N VAL A 270 -9.66 -15.30 -0.70
CA VAL A 270 -9.35 -13.91 -0.29
C VAL A 270 -8.14 -13.37 -1.04
N CYS A 271 -8.20 -12.10 -1.39
CA CYS A 271 -7.17 -11.35 -2.11
C CYS A 271 -7.05 -9.96 -1.46
N GLY A 272 -5.97 -9.75 -0.70
CA GLY A 272 -5.81 -8.59 0.18
C GLY A 272 -7.01 -8.37 1.12
N HIS A 273 -7.62 -7.19 1.03
CA HIS A 273 -8.76 -6.76 1.85
C HIS A 273 -10.14 -7.17 1.28
N THR A 274 -10.19 -7.90 0.15
CA THR A 274 -11.44 -8.27 -0.53
C THR A 274 -11.58 -9.79 -0.63
N ALA A 275 -12.79 -10.30 -0.36
CA ALA A 275 -13.13 -11.70 -0.63
C ALA A 275 -13.72 -11.86 -2.04
N VAL A 276 -13.38 -12.96 -2.71
CA VAL A 276 -13.68 -13.18 -4.13
C VAL A 276 -14.46 -14.47 -4.32
N ILE A 277 -15.66 -14.36 -4.87
CA ILE A 277 -16.44 -15.50 -5.34
C ILE A 277 -16.14 -15.68 -6.84
N TYR A 278 -15.41 -16.73 -7.20
CA TYR A 278 -14.90 -16.96 -8.56
C TYR A 278 -15.59 -18.13 -9.26
N ASN A 279 -16.08 -17.88 -10.47
CA ASN A 279 -16.78 -18.83 -11.33
C ASN A 279 -15.82 -19.39 -12.38
N VAL A 280 -15.23 -20.55 -12.11
CA VAL A 280 -14.13 -21.09 -12.94
C VAL A 280 -14.55 -21.32 -14.40
N PRO A 281 -15.74 -21.90 -14.72
CA PRO A 281 -16.13 -22.15 -16.11
C PRO A 281 -16.53 -20.88 -16.89
N ARG A 282 -17.04 -19.85 -16.22
CA ARG A 282 -17.41 -18.56 -16.86
C ARG A 282 -16.26 -17.55 -16.90
N ASN A 283 -15.17 -17.79 -16.16
CA ASN A 283 -14.09 -16.84 -15.88
C ASN A 283 -14.62 -15.47 -15.38
N THR A 284 -15.53 -15.50 -14.40
CA THR A 284 -16.11 -14.28 -13.78
C THR A 284 -15.87 -14.26 -12.28
N GLN A 285 -15.47 -13.10 -11.76
CA GLN A 285 -15.38 -12.84 -10.32
C GLN A 285 -16.57 -11.99 -9.86
N HIS A 286 -17.04 -12.24 -8.64
CA HIS A 286 -17.82 -11.29 -7.84
C HIS A 286 -17.00 -10.91 -6.61
N HIS A 287 -16.98 -9.63 -6.25
CA HIS A 287 -16.13 -9.07 -5.20
C HIS A 287 -16.95 -8.66 -3.98
N LEU A 288 -16.47 -9.01 -2.78
CA LEU A 288 -17.10 -8.67 -1.50
C LEU A 288 -16.24 -7.60 -0.81
N GLN A 289 -16.57 -6.33 -1.05
CA GLN A 289 -15.80 -5.17 -0.62
C GLN A 289 -16.42 -4.50 0.62
N GLY A 290 -15.62 -4.18 1.63
CA GLY A 290 -16.09 -3.46 2.83
C GLY A 290 -15.11 -3.43 4.00
N HIS A 291 -14.16 -4.38 4.07
CA HIS A 291 -13.09 -4.36 5.06
C HIS A 291 -12.14 -3.19 4.84
N ARG A 292 -11.62 -2.62 5.94
CA ARG A 292 -10.66 -1.52 5.91
C ARG A 292 -9.22 -2.01 5.94
N ASN A 293 -8.98 -3.13 6.61
CA ASN A 293 -7.67 -3.76 6.72
C ASN A 293 -7.63 -5.08 5.92
N VAL A 294 -6.48 -5.75 5.85
CA VAL A 294 -6.36 -7.04 5.15
C VAL A 294 -7.17 -8.12 5.88
N ILE A 295 -7.95 -8.90 5.11
CA ILE A 295 -8.77 -9.99 5.66
C ILE A 295 -7.83 -11.07 6.22
N SER A 296 -8.03 -11.41 7.49
CA SER A 296 -7.14 -12.27 8.27
C SER A 296 -7.65 -13.70 8.40
N CYS A 297 -8.97 -13.88 8.32
CA CYS A 297 -9.64 -15.16 8.42
C CYS A 297 -11.03 -15.11 7.78
N LEU A 298 -11.49 -16.28 7.34
CA LEU A 298 -12.83 -16.47 6.76
C LEU A 298 -13.37 -17.85 7.14
N CYS A 299 -14.69 -17.97 7.24
CA CYS A 299 -15.38 -19.24 7.33
C CYS A 299 -16.71 -19.21 6.56
N VAL A 300 -17.27 -20.39 6.33
CA VAL A 300 -18.50 -20.58 5.53
C VAL A 300 -19.40 -21.56 6.28
N SER A 301 -20.71 -21.33 6.27
CA SER A 301 -21.69 -22.27 6.81
C SER A 301 -21.71 -23.61 6.05
N GLU A 302 -22.26 -24.65 6.68
CA GLU A 302 -22.30 -25.97 6.05
C GLU A 302 -23.27 -26.02 4.84
N ASP A 303 -24.35 -25.24 4.87
CA ASP A 303 -25.26 -25.04 3.73
C ASP A 303 -24.67 -24.17 2.60
N ARG A 304 -23.44 -23.65 2.78
CA ARG A 304 -22.73 -22.72 1.89
C ARG A 304 -23.48 -21.41 1.58
N ARG A 305 -24.53 -21.07 2.35
CA ARG A 305 -25.27 -19.81 2.19
C ARG A 305 -24.52 -18.62 2.79
N TRP A 306 -23.96 -18.79 3.99
CA TRP A 306 -23.39 -17.69 4.77
C TRP A 306 -21.87 -17.72 4.71
N ILE A 307 -21.26 -16.59 4.38
CA ILE A 307 -19.82 -16.38 4.38
C ILE A 307 -19.51 -15.35 5.47
N ALA A 308 -18.66 -15.68 6.43
CA ALA A 308 -18.16 -14.72 7.41
C ALA A 308 -16.68 -14.41 7.14
N THR A 309 -16.33 -13.13 7.23
CA THR A 309 -14.99 -12.59 6.94
C THR A 309 -14.62 -11.60 8.03
N ALA A 310 -13.36 -11.61 8.48
CA ALA A 310 -12.85 -10.64 9.45
C ALA A 310 -11.45 -10.15 9.08
N ASP A 311 -11.11 -8.92 9.45
CA ASP A 311 -9.82 -8.29 9.14
C ASP A 311 -8.85 -8.21 10.33
N LYS A 312 -7.60 -7.89 10.00
CA LYS A 312 -6.51 -7.63 10.96
C LYS A 312 -6.09 -6.17 10.87
N GLY A 313 -6.40 -5.39 11.89
CA GLY A 313 -5.96 -4.01 12.05
C GLY A 313 -6.77 -3.27 13.13
N PRO A 314 -6.52 -1.97 13.32
CA PRO A 314 -7.33 -1.12 14.20
C PRO A 314 -8.75 -0.95 13.64
N GLY A 315 -9.74 -0.82 14.53
CA GLY A 315 -11.16 -0.68 14.15
C GLY A 315 -11.70 -1.89 13.37
N CYS A 316 -11.30 -3.10 13.79
CA CYS A 316 -11.53 -4.32 13.03
C CYS A 316 -13.01 -4.67 12.84
N LEU A 317 -13.30 -5.23 11.67
CA LEU A 317 -14.64 -5.51 11.17
C LEU A 317 -14.85 -7.02 11.01
N ILE A 318 -16.06 -7.47 11.34
CA ILE A 318 -16.58 -8.77 10.89
C ILE A 318 -17.74 -8.48 9.95
N ILE A 319 -17.69 -9.01 8.72
CA ILE A 319 -18.76 -8.87 7.73
C ILE A 319 -19.27 -10.25 7.34
N ILE A 320 -20.59 -10.42 7.40
CA ILE A 320 -21.33 -11.64 7.05
C ILE A 320 -22.13 -11.38 5.78
N TRP A 321 -21.94 -12.23 4.78
CA TRP A 321 -22.47 -12.10 3.42
C TRP A 321 -23.40 -13.28 3.09
N ASP A 322 -24.46 -13.01 2.33
CA ASP A 322 -25.21 -14.06 1.63
C ASP A 322 -24.48 -14.42 0.32
N SER A 323 -24.16 -15.71 0.12
CA SER A 323 -23.34 -16.14 -1.02
C SER A 323 -24.09 -16.09 -2.36
N PHE A 324 -25.42 -16.09 -2.36
CA PHE A 324 -26.25 -16.10 -3.56
C PHE A 324 -26.43 -14.70 -4.17
N THR A 325 -26.33 -13.66 -3.36
CA THR A 325 -26.47 -12.25 -3.73
C THR A 325 -25.19 -11.43 -3.60
N GLY A 326 -24.25 -11.85 -2.76
CA GLY A 326 -23.04 -11.07 -2.46
C GLY A 326 -23.30 -9.85 -1.57
N ILE A 327 -24.52 -9.69 -1.05
CA ILE A 327 -24.94 -8.57 -0.21
C ILE A 327 -24.43 -8.80 1.23
N PRO A 328 -23.86 -7.78 1.90
CA PRO A 328 -23.54 -7.86 3.33
C PRO A 328 -24.85 -7.81 4.12
N VAL A 329 -25.10 -8.85 4.93
CA VAL A 329 -26.34 -9.00 5.71
C VAL A 329 -26.16 -8.50 7.14
N HIS A 330 -24.95 -8.58 7.70
CA HIS A 330 -24.59 -7.93 8.96
C HIS A 330 -23.10 -7.58 8.97
N THR A 331 -22.79 -6.34 9.37
CA THR A 331 -21.43 -5.91 9.76
C THR A 331 -21.39 -5.67 11.25
N ILE A 332 -20.38 -6.21 11.93
CA ILE A 332 -20.06 -5.95 13.33
C ILE A 332 -18.82 -5.05 13.34
N PHE A 333 -18.96 -3.86 13.91
CA PHE A 333 -17.92 -2.83 13.99
C PHE A 333 -17.13 -2.96 15.30
N ASP A 334 -15.88 -2.50 15.30
CA ASP A 334 -14.98 -2.48 16.47
C ASP A 334 -14.94 -3.82 17.23
N SER A 335 -14.84 -4.93 16.49
CA SER A 335 -15.08 -6.30 17.00
C SER A 335 -14.09 -6.78 18.08
N CYS A 336 -12.98 -6.07 18.26
CA CYS A 336 -12.04 -6.22 19.38
C CYS A 336 -11.38 -4.86 19.65
N PRO A 337 -11.95 -4.02 20.55
CA PRO A 337 -11.48 -2.64 20.75
C PRO A 337 -10.07 -2.50 21.35
N GLN A 338 -9.57 -3.56 21.99
CA GLN A 338 -8.24 -3.59 22.63
C GLN A 338 -7.20 -4.37 21.82
N GLY A 339 -7.56 -4.95 20.67
CA GLY A 339 -6.73 -5.88 19.92
C GLY A 339 -6.48 -5.48 18.48
N ASN A 340 -5.41 -6.01 17.90
CA ASN A 340 -4.97 -5.71 16.52
C ASN A 340 -5.77 -6.47 15.44
N GLY A 341 -7.04 -6.77 15.70
CA GLY A 341 -7.95 -7.50 14.81
C GLY A 341 -8.28 -8.93 15.23
N ILE A 342 -8.85 -9.70 14.29
CA ILE A 342 -9.29 -11.08 14.52
C ILE A 342 -8.26 -12.07 13.95
N ARG A 343 -8.01 -13.19 14.64
CA ARG A 343 -7.07 -14.25 14.26
C ARG A 343 -7.75 -15.49 13.67
N ALA A 344 -8.85 -15.92 14.27
CA ALA A 344 -9.57 -17.11 13.85
C ALA A 344 -11.09 -16.88 13.99
N ILE A 345 -11.85 -17.49 13.09
CA ILE A 345 -13.30 -17.33 12.98
C ILE A 345 -13.95 -18.68 12.66
N ALA A 346 -15.05 -19.00 13.33
CA ALA A 346 -15.84 -20.21 13.10
C ALA A 346 -17.33 -19.89 13.19
N ILE A 347 -18.15 -20.60 12.42
CA ILE A 347 -19.61 -20.49 12.44
C ILE A 347 -20.21 -21.82 12.92
N SER A 348 -21.33 -21.77 13.65
CA SER A 348 -22.01 -22.97 14.15
C SER A 348 -22.64 -23.77 13.01
N HIS A 349 -22.90 -25.06 13.24
CA HIS A 349 -23.48 -25.94 12.22
C HIS A 349 -24.93 -25.58 11.87
N ASP A 350 -25.65 -24.91 12.79
CA ASP A 350 -26.97 -24.32 12.53
C ASP A 350 -26.92 -22.87 12.02
N ALA A 351 -25.72 -22.35 11.75
CA ALA A 351 -25.41 -21.00 11.31
C ALA A 351 -25.90 -19.85 12.23
N LYS A 352 -26.41 -20.09 13.43
CA LYS A 352 -26.92 -19.02 14.32
C LYS A 352 -25.86 -18.25 15.11
N TYR A 353 -24.71 -18.89 15.34
CA TYR A 353 -23.67 -18.38 16.21
C TYR A 353 -22.35 -18.29 15.45
N LEU A 354 -21.63 -17.21 15.71
CA LEU A 354 -20.27 -17.00 15.22
C LEU A 354 -19.34 -16.98 16.44
N ALA A 355 -18.15 -17.55 16.34
CA ALA A 355 -17.12 -17.47 17.36
C ALA A 355 -15.82 -16.94 16.76
N THR A 356 -15.12 -16.10 17.51
CA THR A 356 -13.88 -15.43 17.08
C THR A 356 -12.80 -15.51 18.16
N VAL A 357 -11.54 -15.50 17.74
CA VAL A 357 -10.37 -15.29 18.61
C VAL A 357 -9.62 -14.04 18.13
N SER A 358 -9.24 -13.12 19.02
CA SER A 358 -8.49 -11.91 18.64
C SER A 358 -7.00 -12.18 18.32
N ASP A 359 -6.37 -11.27 17.57
CA ASP A 359 -4.96 -11.29 17.17
C ASP A 359 -4.12 -10.36 18.08
N ALA A 360 -4.27 -10.53 19.40
CA ALA A 360 -3.69 -9.67 20.45
C ALA A 360 -2.88 -10.47 21.50
N ASP A 361 -2.01 -9.79 22.24
CA ASP A 361 -1.12 -10.39 23.26
C ASP A 361 -1.88 -11.03 24.44
N ALA A 362 -3.11 -10.60 24.69
CA ALA A 362 -4.10 -11.32 25.47
C ALA A 362 -5.24 -11.64 24.49
N GLN A 363 -5.43 -12.92 24.18
CA GLN A 363 -6.43 -13.31 23.18
C GLN A 363 -7.81 -13.41 23.82
N GLU A 364 -8.76 -12.67 23.26
CA GLU A 364 -10.17 -12.71 23.61
C GLU A 364 -10.88 -13.75 22.73
N VAL A 365 -11.68 -14.62 23.34
CA VAL A 365 -12.61 -15.52 22.65
C VAL A 365 -14.02 -14.96 22.82
N CYS A 366 -14.64 -14.56 21.72
CA CYS A 366 -15.99 -14.00 21.70
C CYS A 366 -16.97 -14.93 20.98
N ILE A 367 -18.20 -15.00 21.46
CA ILE A 367 -19.33 -15.64 20.75
C ILE A 367 -20.38 -14.58 20.44
N TRP A 368 -20.82 -14.53 19.18
CA TRP A 368 -21.74 -13.54 18.63
C TRP A 368 -23.03 -14.21 18.17
N ARG A 369 -24.18 -13.62 18.53
CA ARG A 369 -25.52 -14.06 18.07
C ARG A 369 -25.92 -13.26 16.83
N TRP A 370 -25.14 -13.37 15.76
CA TRP A 370 -25.19 -12.48 14.59
C TRP A 370 -26.56 -12.43 13.86
N THR A 371 -27.43 -13.42 14.09
CA THR A 371 -28.83 -13.40 13.58
C THR A 371 -29.74 -12.42 14.34
N LEU A 372 -29.22 -11.73 15.36
CA LEU A 372 -29.91 -10.69 16.13
C LEU A 372 -29.24 -9.33 15.87
N ALA A 373 -30.03 -8.25 15.89
CA ALA A 373 -29.52 -6.88 15.79
C ALA A 373 -28.87 -6.43 17.12
N VAL A 374 -27.75 -7.07 17.48
CA VAL A 374 -26.99 -6.84 18.72
C VAL A 374 -25.51 -6.76 18.38
N GLU A 375 -24.95 -5.55 18.46
CA GLU A 375 -23.56 -5.25 18.08
C GLU A 375 -22.51 -5.72 19.10
N THR A 376 -22.94 -6.12 20.31
CA THR A 376 -22.07 -6.66 21.36
C THR A 376 -21.96 -8.19 21.28
N PRO A 377 -20.81 -8.79 21.65
CA PRO A 377 -20.71 -10.24 21.79
C PRO A 377 -21.67 -10.71 22.90
N ALA A 378 -22.20 -11.92 22.74
CA ALA A 378 -23.03 -12.55 23.77
C ALA A 378 -22.17 -12.95 24.98
N CYS A 379 -20.96 -13.47 24.74
CA CYS A 379 -19.96 -13.67 25.79
C CYS A 379 -18.54 -13.40 25.28
N THR A 380 -17.67 -12.91 26.17
CA THR A 380 -16.24 -12.72 25.95
C THR A 380 -15.46 -13.46 27.05
N LEU A 381 -14.33 -14.06 26.68
CA LEU A 381 -13.42 -14.77 27.57
C LEU A 381 -11.97 -14.43 27.21
N GLU A 382 -11.25 -13.76 28.11
CA GLU A 382 -9.81 -13.56 27.99
C GLU A 382 -9.05 -14.89 28.25
N LEU A 383 -8.06 -15.18 27.41
CA LEU A 383 -7.18 -16.35 27.56
C LEU A 383 -5.86 -15.97 28.26
N PRO A 384 -5.46 -16.69 29.33
CA PRO A 384 -4.11 -16.59 29.88
C PRO A 384 -3.03 -16.84 28.82
N ARG A 385 -2.00 -15.96 28.81
CA ARG A 385 -0.84 -16.05 27.90
C ARG A 385 -0.14 -17.41 27.93
N GLU A 386 -0.21 -18.10 29.07
CA GLU A 386 0.33 -19.45 29.29
C GLU A 386 -0.23 -20.50 28.32
N HIS A 387 -1.45 -20.34 27.80
CA HIS A 387 -2.03 -21.30 26.86
C HIS A 387 -1.46 -21.21 25.42
N GLY A 388 -0.63 -20.19 25.18
CA GLY A 388 0.00 -19.92 23.90
C GLY A 388 -0.98 -19.40 22.85
N PHE A 389 -0.41 -18.85 21.77
CA PHE A 389 -1.20 -18.17 20.74
C PHE A 389 -2.04 -19.15 19.92
N GLN A 390 -3.36 -19.07 20.03
CA GLN A 390 -4.33 -19.88 19.30
C GLN A 390 -4.40 -19.43 17.83
N ASN A 391 -4.47 -20.37 16.89
CA ASN A 391 -4.46 -20.12 15.44
C ASN A 391 -5.60 -20.81 14.67
N TYR A 392 -6.35 -21.71 15.32
CA TYR A 392 -7.47 -22.43 14.73
C TYR A 392 -8.65 -22.43 15.71
N LEU A 393 -9.87 -22.48 15.18
CA LEU A 393 -11.12 -22.55 15.94
C LEU A 393 -12.14 -23.37 15.15
N THR A 394 -12.88 -24.27 15.81
CA THR A 394 -14.07 -24.91 15.23
C THR A 394 -15.11 -25.24 16.29
N PHE A 395 -16.40 -25.18 15.90
CA PHE A 395 -17.49 -25.78 16.67
C PHE A 395 -17.48 -27.31 16.55
N ASN A 396 -18.19 -28.00 17.45
CA ASN A 396 -18.59 -29.40 17.28
C ASN A 396 -19.79 -29.48 16.30
N PRO A 397 -19.69 -30.18 15.16
CA PRO A 397 -20.82 -30.35 14.23
C PRO A 397 -22.08 -30.96 14.87
N ALA A 398 -21.92 -31.78 15.91
CA ALA A 398 -23.03 -32.39 16.64
C ALA A 398 -23.57 -31.53 17.80
N ASN A 399 -22.90 -30.44 18.18
CA ASN A 399 -23.27 -29.60 19.33
C ASN A 399 -22.74 -28.16 19.22
N ASN A 400 -23.61 -27.22 18.87
CA ASN A 400 -23.28 -25.79 18.72
C ASN A 400 -22.90 -25.07 20.03
N LYS A 401 -22.84 -25.76 21.18
CA LYS A 401 -22.32 -25.22 22.46
C LYS A 401 -20.90 -25.68 22.81
N GLU A 402 -20.32 -26.56 22.00
CA GLU A 402 -18.93 -27.04 22.15
C GLU A 402 -18.04 -26.45 21.07
N LEU A 403 -16.86 -25.96 21.48
CA LEU A 403 -15.83 -25.43 20.59
C LEU A 403 -14.46 -26.00 20.96
N VAL A 404 -13.54 -26.02 20.00
CA VAL A 404 -12.12 -26.29 20.23
C VAL A 404 -11.26 -25.27 19.50
N SER A 405 -10.21 -24.79 20.16
CA SER A 405 -9.11 -24.02 19.55
C SER A 405 -7.79 -24.75 19.75
N ASN A 406 -6.76 -24.37 18.97
CA ASN A 406 -5.40 -24.82 19.25
C ASN A 406 -4.34 -23.74 19.01
N SER A 407 -3.30 -23.80 19.84
CA SER A 407 -2.00 -23.15 19.63
C SER A 407 -1.00 -24.16 19.10
N LYS A 408 0.24 -23.74 18.85
CA LYS A 408 1.32 -24.66 18.45
C LYS A 408 1.68 -25.68 19.54
N THR A 409 1.22 -25.49 20.78
CA THR A 409 1.64 -26.25 21.98
C THR A 409 0.47 -26.83 22.78
N GLN A 410 -0.73 -26.24 22.70
CA GLN A 410 -1.88 -26.66 23.50
C GLN A 410 -3.17 -26.71 22.66
N THR A 411 -4.13 -27.54 23.09
CA THR A 411 -5.51 -27.56 22.60
C THR A 411 -6.42 -27.09 23.73
N ILE A 412 -7.34 -26.16 23.46
CA ILE A 412 -8.32 -25.69 24.44
C ILE A 412 -9.71 -26.12 23.99
N TYR A 413 -10.46 -26.75 24.88
CA TYR A 413 -11.88 -27.04 24.71
C TYR A 413 -12.72 -25.99 25.42
N TYR A 414 -13.85 -25.60 24.83
CA TYR A 414 -14.79 -24.65 25.41
C TYR A 414 -16.20 -25.23 25.44
N TRP A 415 -16.93 -24.87 26.50
CA TRP A 415 -18.35 -25.14 26.68
C TRP A 415 -19.10 -23.84 27.00
N TRP A 416 -20.09 -23.52 26.17
CA TRP A 416 -20.87 -22.28 26.30
C TRP A 416 -22.22 -22.51 26.99
N HIS A 417 -22.45 -21.80 28.10
CA HIS A 417 -23.73 -21.76 28.82
C HIS A 417 -24.60 -20.59 28.35
N GLU A 418 -25.41 -20.80 27.31
CA GLU A 418 -26.30 -19.78 26.72
C GLU A 418 -27.27 -19.12 27.72
N GLU A 419 -27.73 -19.84 28.76
CA GLU A 419 -28.62 -19.30 29.82
C GLU A 419 -27.95 -18.25 30.72
N LYS A 420 -26.61 -18.26 30.77
CA LYS A 420 -25.79 -17.39 31.65
C LYS A 420 -24.85 -16.48 30.87
N ASP A 421 -24.78 -16.68 29.55
CA ASP A 421 -23.77 -16.13 28.66
C ASP A 421 -22.33 -16.23 29.19
N THR A 422 -22.00 -17.40 29.77
CA THR A 422 -20.64 -17.71 30.23
C THR A 422 -19.98 -18.78 29.37
N LEU A 423 -18.71 -18.56 29.04
CA LEU A 423 -17.86 -19.51 28.32
C LEU A 423 -16.86 -20.13 29.30
N VAL A 424 -16.99 -21.44 29.55
CA VAL A 424 -16.05 -22.21 30.38
C VAL A 424 -15.03 -22.88 29.46
N HIS A 425 -13.75 -22.85 29.85
CA HIS A 425 -12.68 -23.46 29.06
C HIS A 425 -11.91 -24.53 29.84
N SER A 426 -11.28 -25.45 29.11
CA SER A 426 -10.43 -26.51 29.64
C SER A 426 -9.17 -26.62 28.79
N ALA A 427 -8.03 -26.26 29.38
CA ALA A 427 -6.71 -26.24 28.74
C ALA A 427 -5.76 -27.22 29.45
N PRO A 428 -5.83 -28.54 29.15
CA PRO A 428 -4.91 -29.52 29.74
C PRO A 428 -3.48 -29.32 29.21
N LEU A 429 -2.50 -29.28 30.11
CA LEU A 429 -1.09 -29.23 29.74
C LEU A 429 -0.56 -30.62 29.41
N LEU A 430 0.19 -30.75 28.32
CA LEU A 430 0.92 -31.97 27.96
C LEU A 430 2.33 -31.89 28.56
N VAL A 431 2.60 -32.77 29.53
CA VAL A 431 3.92 -32.95 30.13
C VAL A 431 4.63 -34.09 29.38
N GLU A 432 5.96 -34.12 29.38
CA GLU A 432 6.74 -35.18 28.71
C GLU A 432 6.31 -36.59 29.15
N ASN A 433 5.98 -36.73 30.45
CA ASN A 433 5.49 -37.96 31.06
C ASN A 433 4.04 -38.35 30.68
N THR A 434 3.26 -37.47 30.03
CA THR A 434 1.85 -37.74 29.68
C THR A 434 1.71 -38.90 28.68
N PHE A 435 2.68 -39.05 27.78
CA PHE A 435 2.73 -40.16 26.81
C PHE A 435 4.10 -40.86 26.75
N ASN A 436 5.10 -40.42 27.52
CA ASN A 436 6.50 -40.87 27.47
C ASN A 436 7.10 -40.85 26.05
N LYS A 437 6.61 -39.93 25.22
CA LYS A 437 6.95 -39.75 23.80
C LYS A 437 6.75 -38.30 23.41
N LEU A 438 7.65 -37.76 22.59
CA LEU A 438 7.45 -36.47 21.92
C LEU A 438 6.13 -36.49 21.13
N VAL A 439 5.30 -35.48 21.35
CA VAL A 439 4.01 -35.28 20.66
C VAL A 439 4.19 -34.47 19.39
N GLY A 440 5.10 -33.49 19.42
CA GLY A 440 5.29 -32.49 18.39
C GLY A 440 4.36 -31.29 18.51
N LYS A 441 4.60 -30.26 17.70
CA LYS A 441 3.76 -29.05 17.65
C LYS A 441 2.44 -29.36 16.94
N PHE A 442 1.33 -28.82 17.43
CA PHE A 442 0.01 -28.99 16.81
C PHE A 442 -0.13 -28.24 15.47
N SER A 443 -1.07 -28.71 14.66
CA SER A 443 -1.41 -28.17 13.33
C SER A 443 -2.88 -27.72 13.27
N GLN A 444 -3.82 -28.65 13.34
CA GLN A 444 -5.28 -28.43 13.38
C GLN A 444 -5.94 -29.41 14.36
N SER A 445 -7.12 -29.02 14.87
CA SER A 445 -7.88 -29.77 15.85
C SER A 445 -9.36 -29.80 15.46
N ILE A 446 -9.98 -30.98 15.50
CA ILE A 446 -11.39 -31.20 15.14
C ILE A 446 -12.10 -32.08 16.17
N PHE A 447 -13.42 -32.05 16.18
CA PHE A 447 -14.23 -33.05 16.89
C PHE A 447 -14.33 -34.34 16.07
N HIS A 448 -14.31 -35.50 16.74
CA HIS A 448 -14.58 -36.78 16.09
C HIS A 448 -16.10 -36.87 15.77
N PRO A 449 -16.51 -37.21 14.54
CA PRO A 449 -17.90 -37.02 14.11
C PRO A 449 -18.93 -37.88 14.87
N ASN A 450 -18.51 -39.06 15.34
CA ASN A 450 -19.38 -40.06 15.97
C ASN A 450 -18.99 -40.43 17.41
N SER A 451 -18.15 -39.64 18.10
CA SER A 451 -17.80 -39.88 19.52
C SER A 451 -17.54 -38.59 20.29
N THR A 452 -17.58 -38.65 21.62
CA THR A 452 -17.31 -37.52 22.52
C THR A 452 -15.79 -37.27 22.67
N GLN A 453 -15.11 -37.10 21.54
CA GLN A 453 -13.65 -37.01 21.46
C GLN A 453 -13.20 -35.86 20.56
N ILE A 454 -12.02 -35.33 20.87
CA ILE A 454 -11.32 -34.33 20.06
C ILE A 454 -10.07 -34.98 19.48
N LEU A 455 -9.72 -34.60 18.24
CA LEU A 455 -8.56 -35.06 17.51
C LEU A 455 -7.66 -33.85 17.21
N SER A 456 -6.46 -33.80 17.78
CA SER A 456 -5.45 -32.76 17.46
C SER A 456 -4.27 -33.37 16.69
N ALA A 457 -4.10 -33.00 15.43
CA ALA A 457 -2.99 -33.45 14.58
C ALA A 457 -1.70 -32.66 14.85
N THR A 458 -0.54 -33.31 14.69
CA THR A 458 0.78 -32.71 14.94
C THR A 458 1.68 -32.73 13.69
N LEU A 459 2.63 -31.79 13.68
CA LEU A 459 3.67 -31.66 12.66
C LEU A 459 4.70 -32.82 12.70
N GLU A 460 4.47 -33.86 13.49
CA GLU A 460 5.24 -35.12 13.51
C GLU A 460 4.41 -36.32 12.98
N GLY A 461 3.29 -36.06 12.31
CA GLY A 461 2.42 -37.11 11.74
C GLY A 461 1.68 -37.94 12.79
N LYS A 462 1.55 -37.38 14.00
CA LYS A 462 0.84 -37.97 15.13
C LYS A 462 -0.49 -37.26 15.33
N LEU A 463 -1.38 -37.91 16.07
CA LEU A 463 -2.70 -37.40 16.43
C LEU A 463 -2.93 -37.68 17.92
N VAL A 464 -3.24 -36.63 18.69
CA VAL A 464 -3.66 -36.73 20.08
C VAL A 464 -5.19 -36.86 20.11
N VAL A 465 -5.67 -37.93 20.74
CA VAL A 465 -7.09 -38.15 21.04
C VAL A 465 -7.35 -37.70 22.46
N TRP A 466 -8.32 -36.81 22.63
CA TRP A 466 -8.79 -36.33 23.93
C TRP A 466 -10.22 -36.81 24.18
N ASP A 467 -10.51 -37.37 25.36
CA ASP A 467 -11.89 -37.67 25.76
C ASP A 467 -12.51 -36.45 26.44
N ILE A 468 -13.76 -36.13 26.08
CA ILE A 468 -14.55 -35.07 26.71
C ILE A 468 -15.30 -35.68 27.90
N HIS A 469 -14.88 -35.32 29.13
CA HIS A 469 -15.55 -35.75 30.35
C HIS A 469 -16.62 -34.72 30.76
N ARG A 470 -17.89 -35.17 30.80
CA ARG A 470 -19.01 -34.42 31.36
C ARG A 470 -19.34 -34.98 32.75
N CYS A 471 -19.19 -34.19 33.81
CA CYS A 471 -19.50 -34.61 35.18
C CYS A 471 -21.02 -34.81 35.37
N ALA A 472 -21.46 -36.07 35.47
CA ALA A 472 -22.86 -36.41 35.67
C ALA A 472 -23.21 -36.48 37.17
N LEU A 473 -23.98 -35.48 37.63
CA LEU A 473 -24.79 -35.48 38.87
C LEU A 473 -24.05 -35.59 40.22
N ALA A 474 -23.65 -34.45 40.77
CA ALA A 474 -23.61 -34.21 42.22
C ALA A 474 -23.91 -32.72 42.54
N PRO A 475 -25.06 -32.36 43.15
CA PRO A 475 -25.49 -30.97 43.29
C PRO A 475 -24.87 -30.25 44.52
N SER A 476 -23.60 -30.52 44.83
CA SER A 476 -22.96 -30.08 46.08
C SER A 476 -21.51 -29.59 45.94
N SER A 477 -20.98 -29.43 44.73
CA SER A 477 -19.63 -28.87 44.49
C SER A 477 -19.64 -27.83 43.38
N LEU A 478 -19.45 -26.56 43.75
CA LEU A 478 -19.27 -25.42 42.83
C LEU A 478 -17.83 -25.41 42.29
N ALA A 479 -17.56 -26.15 41.21
CA ALA A 479 -16.29 -26.04 40.46
C ALA A 479 -16.41 -26.59 39.02
N ASP A 480 -16.44 -27.92 38.86
CA ASP A 480 -16.01 -28.56 37.61
C ASP A 480 -17.10 -28.60 36.53
N GLY A 481 -16.96 -27.70 35.54
CA GLY A 481 -17.57 -27.85 34.22
C GLY A 481 -16.96 -29.01 33.40
N PRO A 482 -17.47 -29.29 32.19
CA PRO A 482 -16.92 -30.35 31.35
C PRO A 482 -15.47 -30.04 30.94
N PHE A 483 -14.60 -31.04 31.05
CA PHE A 483 -13.17 -30.90 30.78
C PHE A 483 -12.67 -32.00 29.83
N ILE A 484 -11.53 -31.76 29.19
CA ILE A 484 -10.87 -32.74 28.30
C ILE A 484 -9.67 -33.39 28.97
N ARG A 485 -9.40 -34.66 28.66
CA ARG A 485 -8.16 -35.37 29.08
C ARG A 485 -7.47 -36.03 27.88
N PRO A 486 -6.12 -35.99 27.83
CA PRO A 486 -5.36 -36.70 26.80
C PRO A 486 -5.40 -38.20 27.06
N CYS A 487 -5.96 -38.97 26.12
CA CYS A 487 -6.21 -40.40 26.30
C CYS A 487 -5.38 -41.30 25.38
N LYS A 488 -5.02 -40.85 24.18
CA LYS A 488 -4.20 -41.66 23.26
C LYS A 488 -3.34 -40.79 22.34
N LEU A 489 -2.07 -41.18 22.16
CA LEU A 489 -1.20 -40.66 21.10
C LEU A 489 -1.11 -41.71 19.98
N VAL A 490 -1.72 -41.43 18.83
CA VAL A 490 -1.71 -42.29 17.63
C VAL A 490 -0.68 -41.77 16.64
N HIS A 491 0.15 -42.63 16.06
CA HIS A 491 0.99 -42.27 14.93
C HIS A 491 0.32 -42.74 13.64
N LEU A 492 -0.10 -41.80 12.79
CA LEU A 492 -0.85 -42.09 11.57
C LEU A 492 0.05 -42.18 10.33
N GLN A 493 1.12 -41.40 10.30
CA GLN A 493 2.03 -41.30 9.16
C GLN A 493 3.37 -40.70 9.55
N ARG A 494 4.40 -40.90 8.73
CA ARG A 494 5.75 -40.35 8.93
C ARG A 494 5.83 -38.85 8.63
N GLU A 495 5.00 -38.37 7.72
CA GLU A 495 4.94 -36.98 7.26
C GLU A 495 4.13 -36.08 8.20
N ALA A 496 4.57 -34.83 8.36
CA ALA A 496 3.84 -33.82 9.12
C ALA A 496 2.44 -33.60 8.54
N VAL A 497 1.39 -33.76 9.35
CA VAL A 497 0.02 -33.40 8.97
C VAL A 497 -0.09 -31.87 9.02
N SER A 498 -0.53 -31.27 7.90
CA SER A 498 -0.75 -29.83 7.78
C SER A 498 -2.24 -29.47 7.81
N VAL A 499 -3.11 -30.38 7.38
CA VAL A 499 -4.57 -30.24 7.38
C VAL A 499 -5.21 -31.47 8.01
N LEU A 500 -6.18 -31.27 8.91
CA LEU A 500 -7.04 -32.31 9.50
C LEU A 500 -8.50 -31.87 9.38
N THR A 501 -9.33 -32.65 8.69
CA THR A 501 -10.74 -32.33 8.46
C THR A 501 -11.60 -33.61 8.41
N THR A 502 -12.92 -33.47 8.28
CA THR A 502 -13.88 -34.58 8.14
C THR A 502 -14.74 -34.39 6.91
N ALA A 503 -14.98 -35.47 6.19
CA ALA A 503 -15.84 -35.49 5.01
C ALA A 503 -16.46 -36.88 4.84
N ASP A 504 -17.75 -36.94 4.54
CA ASP A 504 -18.48 -38.14 4.11
C ASP A 504 -18.39 -39.34 5.09
N GLY A 505 -18.20 -39.04 6.38
CA GLY A 505 -18.03 -40.03 7.46
C GLY A 505 -16.59 -40.47 7.70
N TYR A 506 -15.64 -40.01 6.88
CA TYR A 506 -14.20 -40.24 6.99
C TYR A 506 -13.47 -39.06 7.66
N ILE A 507 -12.31 -39.35 8.25
CA ILE A 507 -11.34 -38.37 8.73
C ILE A 507 -10.27 -38.23 7.65
N VAL A 508 -9.93 -36.99 7.27
CA VAL A 508 -9.04 -36.71 6.13
C VAL A 508 -7.83 -35.91 6.60
N THR A 509 -6.64 -36.36 6.22
CA THR A 509 -5.38 -35.62 6.45
C THR A 509 -4.74 -35.19 5.13
N GLY A 510 -4.26 -33.94 5.10
CA GLY A 510 -3.31 -33.45 4.11
C GLY A 510 -1.93 -33.27 4.74
N ASP A 511 -0.86 -33.52 3.98
CA ASP A 511 0.52 -33.46 4.47
C ASP A 511 1.45 -32.46 3.75
N ILE A 512 2.62 -32.26 4.35
CA ILE A 512 3.66 -31.33 3.83
C ILE A 512 4.32 -31.76 2.50
N LYS A 513 4.09 -32.98 2.03
CA LYS A 513 4.60 -33.52 0.76
C LYS A 513 3.53 -33.61 -0.33
N GLY A 514 2.32 -33.12 -0.08
CA GLY A 514 1.24 -33.17 -1.06
C GLY A 514 0.42 -34.47 -1.07
N ASN A 515 0.58 -35.34 -0.07
CA ASN A 515 -0.24 -36.55 0.04
C ASN A 515 -1.54 -36.26 0.77
N ILE A 516 -2.60 -36.99 0.41
CA ILE A 516 -3.91 -36.95 1.07
C ILE A 516 -4.27 -38.37 1.51
N LYS A 517 -4.75 -38.54 2.75
CA LYS A 517 -5.16 -39.84 3.28
C LYS A 517 -6.54 -39.75 3.92
N PHE A 518 -7.34 -40.78 3.70
CA PHE A 518 -8.67 -40.94 4.25
C PHE A 518 -8.65 -42.11 5.24
N TYR A 519 -9.17 -41.87 6.44
CA TYR A 519 -9.27 -42.82 7.52
C TYR A 519 -10.73 -43.03 7.93
N ASP A 520 -11.07 -44.24 8.36
CA ASP A 520 -12.34 -44.52 9.00
C ASP A 520 -12.41 -43.96 10.44
N GLN A 521 -13.57 -44.13 11.08
CA GLN A 521 -13.85 -43.70 12.46
C GLN A 521 -13.09 -44.50 13.54
N THR A 522 -12.31 -45.51 13.15
CA THR A 522 -11.38 -46.25 14.02
C THR A 522 -9.92 -45.84 13.81
N LEU A 523 -9.68 -44.86 12.92
CA LEU A 523 -8.37 -44.41 12.43
C LEU A 523 -7.61 -45.46 11.58
N SER A 524 -8.34 -46.39 10.95
CA SER A 524 -7.79 -47.30 9.92
C SER A 524 -7.80 -46.63 8.54
N ILE A 525 -6.81 -46.92 7.68
CA ILE A 525 -6.68 -46.26 6.36
C ILE A 525 -7.68 -46.87 5.38
N ALA A 526 -8.56 -46.03 4.84
CA ALA A 526 -9.53 -46.38 3.81
C ALA A 526 -8.95 -46.22 2.39
N ASN A 527 -8.32 -45.07 2.10
CA ASN A 527 -7.72 -44.77 0.79
C ASN A 527 -6.68 -43.63 0.89
N TRP A 528 -5.83 -43.46 -0.12
CA TRP A 528 -4.87 -42.35 -0.20
C TRP A 528 -4.53 -41.92 -1.63
N TYR A 529 -4.08 -40.68 -1.77
CA TYR A 529 -3.48 -40.13 -2.98
C TYR A 529 -2.04 -39.69 -2.66
N SER A 530 -1.03 -40.36 -3.24
CA SER A 530 0.39 -40.20 -2.88
C SER A 530 1.35 -39.84 -4.02
N HIS A 531 0.85 -39.58 -5.23
CA HIS A 531 1.66 -39.36 -6.44
C HIS A 531 1.19 -38.17 -7.28
N LEU A 532 0.52 -37.19 -6.64
CA LEU A 532 -0.05 -36.02 -7.32
C LEU A 532 0.97 -34.88 -7.57
N ASN A 533 2.23 -35.02 -7.11
CA ASN A 533 3.29 -34.02 -7.19
C ASN A 533 2.89 -32.61 -6.68
N LEU A 534 2.04 -32.59 -5.66
CA LEU A 534 1.60 -31.38 -4.97
C LEU A 534 2.65 -30.92 -3.96
N SER A 535 2.67 -29.64 -3.62
CA SER A 535 3.44 -29.13 -2.48
C SER A 535 2.63 -29.24 -1.18
N CYS A 536 3.16 -28.71 -0.07
CA CYS A 536 2.52 -28.76 1.24
C CYS A 536 1.08 -28.20 1.18
N ILE A 537 0.12 -29.06 1.56
CA ILE A 537 -1.32 -28.78 1.49
C ILE A 537 -1.70 -27.80 2.60
N ARG A 538 -2.44 -26.76 2.23
CA ARG A 538 -2.93 -25.70 3.14
C ARG A 538 -4.41 -25.83 3.43
N THR A 539 -5.21 -26.33 2.48
CA THR A 539 -6.67 -26.55 2.67
C THR A 539 -7.16 -27.68 1.78
N LEU A 540 -8.12 -28.44 2.31
CA LEU A 540 -8.95 -29.39 1.58
C LEU A 540 -10.41 -28.93 1.74
N SER A 541 -11.12 -28.67 0.64
CA SER A 541 -12.52 -28.22 0.68
C SER A 541 -13.41 -29.06 -0.24
N PHE A 542 -14.38 -29.75 0.36
CA PHE A 542 -15.31 -30.65 -0.32
C PHE A 542 -16.54 -29.90 -0.83
N SER A 543 -17.08 -30.34 -1.98
CA SER A 543 -18.27 -29.75 -2.60
C SER A 543 -19.50 -29.83 -1.69
N PRO A 544 -20.53 -28.98 -1.89
CA PRO A 544 -21.81 -29.12 -1.17
C PRO A 544 -22.70 -30.23 -1.73
N SER A 545 -22.43 -30.73 -2.94
CA SER A 545 -23.25 -31.75 -3.58
C SER A 545 -23.21 -33.05 -2.77
N PRO A 546 -24.34 -33.73 -2.49
CA PRO A 546 -24.29 -35.07 -1.91
C PRO A 546 -23.55 -36.03 -2.84
N VAL A 547 -22.88 -37.03 -2.26
CA VAL A 547 -22.11 -38.06 -2.96
C VAL A 547 -22.93 -38.66 -4.12
N SER A 548 -22.35 -38.68 -5.32
CA SER A 548 -23.03 -39.18 -6.53
C SER A 548 -23.36 -40.68 -6.40
N PRO A 549 -24.56 -41.12 -6.81
CA PRO A 549 -25.02 -42.48 -6.57
C PRO A 549 -24.20 -43.52 -7.34
N ARG A 550 -24.02 -44.69 -6.71
CA ARG A 550 -23.37 -45.87 -7.29
C ARG A 550 -24.05 -46.24 -8.61
N THR A 551 -23.28 -46.30 -9.70
CA THR A 551 -23.76 -46.70 -11.04
C THR A 551 -22.76 -47.68 -11.65
N GLU A 552 -23.23 -48.59 -12.50
CA GLU A 552 -22.42 -49.71 -13.06
C GLU A 552 -21.25 -49.29 -13.98
N LYS A 553 -21.00 -47.97 -14.11
CA LYS A 553 -19.92 -47.37 -14.92
C LYS A 553 -19.02 -46.43 -14.12
N SER A 554 -19.16 -46.36 -12.79
CA SER A 554 -18.34 -45.46 -11.96
C SER A 554 -16.96 -46.04 -11.68
N ASN A 555 -15.90 -45.36 -12.12
CA ASN A 555 -14.49 -45.73 -11.91
C ASN A 555 -13.99 -45.45 -10.48
N PHE A 556 -14.82 -45.67 -9.45
CA PHE A 556 -14.39 -45.44 -8.07
C PHE A 556 -13.29 -46.44 -7.66
N PRO A 557 -12.24 -45.98 -6.94
CA PRO A 557 -11.24 -46.88 -6.40
C PRO A 557 -11.85 -47.81 -5.34
N LEU A 558 -11.23 -48.98 -5.17
CA LEU A 558 -11.58 -49.90 -4.08
C LEU A 558 -10.95 -49.39 -2.77
N ASP A 559 -11.73 -49.44 -1.70
CA ASP A 559 -11.29 -49.17 -0.34
C ASP A 559 -10.28 -50.26 0.12
N CYS A 560 -9.31 -49.89 0.93
CA CYS A 560 -8.22 -50.77 1.40
C CYS A 560 -8.67 -51.83 2.42
N THR A 561 -9.93 -51.79 2.86
CA THR A 561 -10.53 -52.84 3.69
C THR A 561 -10.56 -54.21 3.00
N LEU A 562 -10.50 -55.28 3.81
CA LEU A 562 -10.54 -56.70 3.35
C LEU A 562 -11.83 -57.10 2.57
N LYS A 563 -12.80 -56.19 2.45
CA LYS A 563 -14.05 -56.39 1.68
C LYS A 563 -13.95 -55.87 0.24
N GLY A 564 -13.07 -54.90 -0.03
CA GLY A 564 -13.05 -54.21 -1.32
C GLY A 564 -14.35 -53.46 -1.64
N ASP A 565 -14.95 -52.80 -0.65
CA ASP A 565 -16.06 -51.88 -0.89
C ASP A 565 -15.58 -50.70 -1.76
N LEU A 566 -16.44 -50.10 -2.59
CA LEU A 566 -16.06 -48.92 -3.40
C LEU A 566 -15.90 -47.69 -2.50
N PHE A 567 -14.73 -47.06 -2.54
CA PHE A 567 -14.45 -45.80 -1.87
C PHE A 567 -15.09 -44.64 -2.66
N VAL A 568 -16.03 -43.93 -2.04
CA VAL A 568 -16.76 -42.83 -2.69
C VAL A 568 -16.78 -41.61 -1.80
N VAL A 569 -16.26 -40.49 -2.31
CA VAL A 569 -16.22 -39.18 -1.66
C VAL A 569 -16.68 -38.09 -2.64
N ARG A 570 -17.07 -36.93 -2.11
CA ARG A 570 -17.36 -35.72 -2.91
C ARG A 570 -16.14 -35.19 -3.66
N ASN A 571 -16.36 -34.46 -4.75
CA ASN A 571 -15.32 -33.70 -5.43
C ASN A 571 -14.74 -32.67 -4.46
N PHE A 572 -13.43 -32.44 -4.51
CA PHE A 572 -12.78 -31.52 -3.57
C PHE A 572 -11.65 -30.72 -4.20
N ILE A 573 -11.33 -29.63 -3.51
CA ILE A 573 -10.34 -28.64 -3.92
C ILE A 573 -9.17 -28.69 -2.94
N ILE A 574 -7.97 -28.66 -3.51
CA ILE A 574 -6.69 -28.72 -2.80
C ILE A 574 -6.01 -27.37 -3.02
N ALA A 575 -5.85 -26.61 -1.94
CA ALA A 575 -5.11 -25.36 -1.95
C ALA A 575 -3.73 -25.60 -1.35
N THR A 576 -2.65 -25.22 -2.04
CA THR A 576 -1.27 -25.50 -1.65
C THR A 576 -0.49 -24.24 -1.29
N SER A 577 0.52 -24.40 -0.43
CA SER A 577 1.38 -23.33 0.12
C SER A 577 2.39 -22.73 -0.88
N ASP A 578 2.24 -23.04 -2.16
CA ASP A 578 2.91 -22.44 -3.32
C ASP A 578 1.97 -21.52 -4.13
N ALA A 579 0.82 -21.15 -3.55
CA ALA A 579 -0.24 -20.36 -4.19
C ALA A 579 -0.87 -21.02 -5.45
N THR A 580 -0.85 -22.36 -5.53
CA THR A 580 -1.64 -23.13 -6.52
C THR A 580 -2.95 -23.64 -5.93
N VAL A 581 -3.99 -23.72 -6.76
CA VAL A 581 -5.26 -24.39 -6.45
C VAL A 581 -5.56 -25.48 -7.49
N TYR A 582 -5.92 -26.67 -7.00
CA TYR A 582 -6.27 -27.85 -7.80
C TYR A 582 -7.68 -28.34 -7.45
N HIS A 583 -8.36 -28.94 -8.43
CA HIS A 583 -9.61 -29.69 -8.28
C HIS A 583 -9.33 -31.18 -8.54
N LEU A 584 -9.79 -32.06 -7.66
CA LEU A 584 -9.72 -33.51 -7.85
C LEU A 584 -11.13 -34.09 -7.99
N THR A 585 -11.31 -34.97 -8.96
CA THR A 585 -12.58 -35.68 -9.19
C THR A 585 -12.80 -36.85 -8.21
N THR A 586 -14.06 -37.20 -7.97
CA THR A 586 -14.51 -38.27 -7.04
C THR A 586 -13.91 -39.63 -7.30
N ASP A 587 -13.58 -39.91 -8.56
CA ASP A 587 -12.97 -41.15 -9.06
C ASP A 587 -11.42 -41.11 -9.01
N GLY A 588 -10.83 -39.98 -8.61
CA GLY A 588 -9.38 -39.76 -8.57
C GLY A 588 -8.71 -39.65 -9.95
N THR A 589 -9.46 -39.72 -11.06
CA THR A 589 -8.86 -39.84 -12.40
C THR A 589 -8.33 -38.52 -12.96
N ARG A 590 -8.86 -37.37 -12.50
CA ARG A 590 -8.54 -36.05 -13.05
C ARG A 590 -8.18 -35.06 -11.94
N LEU A 591 -6.89 -34.77 -11.83
CA LEU A 591 -6.35 -33.61 -11.12
C LEU A 591 -6.30 -32.42 -12.11
N GLU A 592 -7.16 -31.43 -11.93
CA GLU A 592 -7.23 -30.23 -12.74
C GLU A 592 -6.64 -29.03 -11.99
N LYS A 593 -5.55 -28.44 -12.50
CA LYS A 593 -4.96 -27.21 -11.97
C LYS A 593 -5.83 -26.02 -12.37
N LEU A 594 -6.40 -25.31 -11.40
CA LEU A 594 -7.34 -24.21 -11.64
C LEU A 594 -6.63 -22.87 -11.87
N PHE A 595 -5.70 -22.53 -10.99
CA PHE A 595 -4.82 -21.35 -11.12
C PHE A 595 -3.54 -21.51 -10.28
N VAL A 596 -2.53 -20.71 -10.62
CA VAL A 596 -1.22 -20.60 -9.93
C VAL A 596 -0.89 -19.12 -9.81
N GLU A 597 -0.81 -18.59 -8.59
CA GLU A 597 -0.48 -17.19 -8.34
C GLU A 597 0.91 -17.03 -7.69
N PRO A 598 1.52 -15.82 -7.66
CA PRO A 598 2.74 -15.61 -6.90
C PRO A 598 2.51 -15.91 -5.41
N LYS A 599 3.44 -16.66 -4.81
CA LYS A 599 3.41 -17.02 -3.38
C LYS A 599 3.74 -15.84 -2.46
N ASP A 600 4.54 -14.90 -2.97
CA ASP A 600 5.25 -13.88 -2.21
C ASP A 600 5.04 -12.49 -2.83
N ALA A 601 5.46 -11.45 -2.12
CA ALA A 601 5.05 -10.07 -2.36
C ALA A 601 5.14 -9.63 -3.83
N VAL A 602 4.10 -8.95 -4.33
CA VAL A 602 4.06 -8.42 -5.70
C VAL A 602 4.61 -7.00 -5.69
N CYS A 603 5.91 -6.88 -5.97
CA CYS A 603 6.64 -5.62 -5.90
C CYS A 603 6.56 -4.79 -7.19
N ALA A 604 6.41 -5.45 -8.35
CA ALA A 604 6.58 -4.80 -9.66
C ALA A 604 5.42 -5.06 -10.62
N ILE A 605 5.06 -4.06 -11.41
CA ILE A 605 3.99 -4.13 -12.40
C ILE A 605 4.26 -3.20 -13.58
N SER A 606 4.00 -3.67 -14.80
CA SER A 606 4.07 -2.86 -16.02
C SER A 606 3.06 -3.32 -17.06
N CYS A 607 2.39 -2.37 -17.72
CA CYS A 607 1.54 -2.65 -18.88
C CYS A 607 2.33 -2.40 -20.17
N HIS A 608 2.03 -3.18 -21.21
CA HIS A 608 2.61 -3.00 -22.53
C HIS A 608 2.05 -1.72 -23.20
N PRO A 609 2.87 -0.88 -23.87
CA PRO A 609 2.46 0.45 -24.35
C PRO A 609 1.43 0.46 -25.49
N TYR A 610 1.14 -0.68 -26.13
CA TYR A 610 0.22 -0.77 -27.28
C TYR A 610 -0.75 -1.97 -27.26
N GLN A 611 -0.81 -2.77 -26.19
CA GLN A 611 -1.57 -4.04 -26.18
C GLN A 611 -2.20 -4.29 -24.79
N PRO A 612 -3.27 -5.12 -24.69
CA PRO A 612 -3.91 -5.48 -23.42
C PRO A 612 -3.09 -6.44 -22.54
N LEU A 613 -1.77 -6.27 -22.52
CA LEU A 613 -0.82 -7.10 -21.78
C LEU A 613 -0.32 -6.41 -20.51
N MET A 614 -0.23 -7.16 -19.42
CA MET A 614 0.32 -6.74 -18.13
C MET A 614 1.34 -7.76 -17.63
N ALA A 615 2.56 -7.30 -17.39
CA ALA A 615 3.61 -8.04 -16.71
C ALA A 615 3.59 -7.74 -15.20
N VAL A 616 3.63 -8.79 -14.40
CA VAL A 616 3.60 -8.74 -12.93
C VAL A 616 4.82 -9.45 -12.37
N GLY A 617 5.56 -8.81 -11.45
CA GLY A 617 6.80 -9.31 -10.86
C GLY A 617 6.69 -9.49 -9.36
N SER A 618 7.09 -10.66 -8.86
CA SER A 618 7.05 -11.02 -7.44
C SER A 618 8.45 -11.20 -6.84
N ALA A 619 8.56 -10.92 -5.54
CA ALA A 619 9.73 -11.17 -4.69
C ALA A 619 10.17 -12.64 -4.67
N CYS A 620 9.30 -13.60 -5.03
CA CYS A 620 9.71 -15.00 -5.21
C CYS A 620 10.44 -15.30 -6.54
N GLY A 621 10.76 -14.28 -7.35
CA GLY A 621 11.51 -14.41 -8.60
C GLY A 621 10.67 -14.87 -9.79
N VAL A 622 9.37 -14.56 -9.78
CA VAL A 622 8.43 -14.89 -10.87
C VAL A 622 8.04 -13.62 -11.60
N ILE A 623 8.20 -13.61 -12.93
CA ILE A 623 7.55 -12.66 -13.85
C ILE A 623 6.40 -13.41 -14.54
N LYS A 624 5.18 -12.88 -14.48
CA LYS A 624 3.97 -13.48 -15.04
C LYS A 624 3.25 -12.47 -15.94
N VAL A 625 2.93 -12.86 -17.17
CA VAL A 625 2.25 -12.00 -18.16
C VAL A 625 0.82 -12.46 -18.39
N TRP A 626 -0.08 -11.48 -18.37
CA TRP A 626 -1.53 -11.63 -18.50
C TRP A 626 -2.07 -10.82 -19.66
N ASP A 627 -3.07 -11.37 -20.35
CA ASP A 627 -4.08 -10.56 -21.05
C ASP A 627 -5.13 -10.11 -20.02
N TYR A 628 -5.25 -8.80 -19.80
CA TYR A 628 -6.15 -8.21 -18.79
C TYR A 628 -7.54 -7.84 -19.32
N GLU A 629 -7.81 -8.02 -20.62
CA GLU A 629 -9.16 -7.91 -21.19
C GLU A 629 -9.84 -9.28 -21.18
N GLN A 630 -9.15 -10.32 -21.68
CA GLN A 630 -9.59 -11.73 -21.66
C GLN A 630 -9.48 -12.39 -20.27
N LYS A 631 -8.86 -11.72 -19.28
CA LYS A 631 -8.58 -12.24 -17.93
C LYS A 631 -7.82 -13.58 -17.98
N LYS A 632 -6.80 -13.65 -18.83
CA LYS A 632 -6.15 -14.91 -19.22
C LYS A 632 -4.64 -14.84 -19.04
N TYR A 633 -4.08 -15.81 -18.31
CA TYR A 633 -2.65 -16.03 -18.22
C TYR A 633 -2.08 -16.49 -19.56
N LEU A 634 -0.95 -15.92 -19.98
CA LEU A 634 -0.29 -16.25 -21.24
C LEU A 634 0.99 -17.07 -21.01
N PHE A 635 1.96 -16.50 -20.29
CA PHE A 635 3.27 -17.10 -20.02
C PHE A 635 3.92 -16.50 -18.77
N SER A 636 4.91 -17.19 -18.21
CA SER A 636 5.72 -16.73 -17.08
C SER A 636 7.14 -17.27 -17.16
N ARG A 637 8.06 -16.57 -16.49
CA ARG A 637 9.43 -17.00 -16.26
C ARG A 637 9.71 -17.00 -14.76
N VAL A 638 10.39 -18.05 -14.31
CA VAL A 638 10.90 -18.18 -12.94
C VAL A 638 12.41 -18.04 -12.99
N PHE A 639 12.96 -17.20 -12.12
CA PHE A 639 14.39 -16.94 -11.99
C PHE A 639 15.00 -17.75 -10.82
N GLU A 640 16.31 -17.63 -10.63
CA GLU A 640 17.02 -18.39 -9.59
C GLU A 640 16.58 -17.96 -8.17
N LYS A 641 16.63 -18.91 -7.22
CA LYS A 641 16.22 -18.65 -5.83
C LYS A 641 17.11 -17.59 -5.20
N GLY A 642 16.53 -16.47 -4.80
CA GLY A 642 17.22 -15.30 -4.26
C GLY A 642 17.05 -14.05 -5.13
N LEU A 643 16.81 -14.22 -6.43
CA LEU A 643 16.52 -13.14 -7.38
C LEU A 643 15.03 -12.81 -7.37
N GLY A 644 14.59 -12.04 -6.37
CA GLY A 644 13.24 -11.48 -6.32
C GLY A 644 13.09 -10.29 -7.26
N VAL A 645 11.98 -10.20 -7.99
CA VAL A 645 11.70 -9.05 -8.86
C VAL A 645 11.35 -7.85 -7.99
N GLN A 646 11.92 -6.69 -8.27
CA GLN A 646 11.72 -5.45 -7.51
C GLN A 646 11.15 -4.32 -8.38
N SER A 647 11.52 -4.27 -9.66
CA SER A 647 11.04 -3.25 -10.60
C SER A 647 10.90 -3.82 -12.02
N LEU A 648 9.89 -3.34 -12.76
CA LEU A 648 9.58 -3.75 -14.12
C LEU A 648 9.14 -2.53 -14.94
N THR A 649 9.64 -2.40 -16.17
CA THR A 649 9.04 -1.51 -17.17
C THR A 649 9.21 -2.08 -18.58
N HIS A 650 8.18 -1.96 -19.41
CA HIS A 650 8.35 -2.09 -20.85
C HIS A 650 9.15 -0.89 -21.40
N ASN A 651 9.82 -1.05 -22.54
CA ASN A 651 10.32 0.08 -23.32
C ASN A 651 9.17 0.73 -24.13
N PRO A 652 9.32 1.98 -24.61
CA PRO A 652 8.30 2.65 -25.40
C PRO A 652 7.93 1.96 -26.73
N GLU A 653 8.84 1.22 -27.38
CA GLU A 653 8.49 0.39 -28.54
C GLU A 653 7.63 -0.85 -28.17
N GLY A 654 7.58 -1.24 -26.89
CA GLY A 654 6.87 -2.40 -26.36
C GLY A 654 7.59 -3.75 -26.52
N ALA A 655 8.58 -3.83 -27.40
CA ALA A 655 9.34 -5.04 -27.68
C ALA A 655 10.15 -5.58 -26.48
N LEU A 656 10.57 -4.73 -25.55
CA LEU A 656 11.46 -5.08 -24.44
C LEU A 656 10.82 -4.86 -23.07
N LEU A 657 11.21 -5.69 -22.12
CA LEU A 657 10.87 -5.59 -20.69
C LEU A 657 12.17 -5.52 -19.88
N GLY A 658 12.44 -4.36 -19.30
CA GLY A 658 13.52 -4.15 -18.32
C GLY A 658 13.07 -4.63 -16.94
N ALA A 659 13.87 -5.47 -16.30
CA ALA A 659 13.56 -6.10 -15.02
C ALA A 659 14.72 -5.93 -14.02
N GLY A 660 14.45 -5.20 -12.94
CA GLY A 660 15.36 -4.99 -11.82
C GLY A 660 15.04 -5.94 -10.66
N PHE A 661 16.07 -6.57 -10.10
CA PHE A 661 15.96 -7.59 -9.06
C PHE A 661 16.56 -7.15 -7.73
N THR A 662 16.39 -7.99 -6.72
CA THR A 662 17.25 -8.02 -5.53
C THR A 662 18.73 -8.19 -5.91
N GLU A 663 19.62 -7.83 -4.98
CA GLU A 663 21.09 -7.92 -5.12
C GLU A 663 21.71 -7.01 -6.21
N GLY A 664 20.91 -6.26 -6.98
CA GLY A 664 21.39 -5.35 -8.03
C GLY A 664 21.49 -5.97 -9.42
N THR A 665 20.96 -7.19 -9.61
CA THR A 665 20.92 -7.81 -10.94
C THR A 665 19.84 -7.14 -11.81
N VAL A 666 20.17 -6.84 -13.07
CA VAL A 666 19.25 -6.27 -14.07
C VAL A 666 19.23 -7.15 -15.31
N TYR A 667 18.04 -7.52 -15.76
CA TYR A 667 17.81 -8.19 -17.03
C TYR A 667 17.11 -7.23 -18.01
N ILE A 668 17.48 -7.32 -19.29
CA ILE A 668 16.67 -6.81 -20.40
C ILE A 668 16.16 -8.03 -21.15
N LEU A 669 14.84 -8.12 -21.28
CA LEU A 669 14.13 -9.27 -21.80
C LEU A 669 13.33 -8.89 -23.05
N ASP A 670 13.14 -9.82 -23.98
CA ASP A 670 12.04 -9.72 -24.94
C ASP A 670 10.69 -9.81 -24.20
N ALA A 671 9.77 -8.89 -24.47
CA ALA A 671 8.51 -8.77 -23.75
C ALA A 671 7.55 -9.95 -23.99
N MET A 672 7.67 -10.66 -25.12
CA MET A 672 6.71 -11.68 -25.55
C MET A 672 7.13 -13.12 -25.22
N SER A 673 8.43 -13.39 -25.04
CA SER A 673 8.98 -14.70 -24.68
C SER A 673 9.70 -14.72 -23.33
N LEU A 674 9.98 -13.54 -22.75
CA LEU A 674 10.80 -13.35 -21.56
C LEU A 674 12.21 -13.97 -21.67
N GLN A 675 12.75 -14.13 -22.89
CA GLN A 675 14.16 -14.52 -23.10
C GLN A 675 15.10 -13.33 -22.86
N ASN A 676 16.38 -13.57 -22.58
CA ASN A 676 17.34 -12.47 -22.40
C ASN A 676 17.76 -11.90 -23.76
N GLU A 677 17.81 -10.57 -23.89
CA GLU A 677 18.47 -9.90 -25.03
C GLU A 677 20.00 -9.87 -24.86
N ALA A 678 20.48 -9.74 -23.62
CA ALA A 678 21.89 -9.82 -23.27
C ALA A 678 22.29 -11.27 -22.90
N PRO A 679 23.45 -11.78 -23.33
CA PRO A 679 23.86 -13.16 -23.02
C PRO A 679 24.06 -13.38 -21.51
N GLU A 680 24.55 -12.36 -20.80
CA GLU A 680 24.67 -12.34 -19.34
C GLU A 680 23.84 -11.19 -18.75
N PRO A 681 23.26 -11.34 -17.55
CA PRO A 681 22.57 -10.25 -16.86
C PRO A 681 23.55 -9.24 -16.27
N PHE A 682 23.15 -7.96 -16.26
CA PHE A 682 23.99 -6.89 -15.72
C PHE A 682 24.01 -6.95 -14.19
N LYS A 683 25.20 -6.84 -13.59
CA LYS A 683 25.42 -6.92 -12.12
C LYS A 683 26.30 -5.77 -11.59
N TYR A 684 26.07 -4.56 -12.10
CA TYR A 684 26.86 -3.36 -11.75
C TYR A 684 26.33 -2.63 -10.50
N SER A 685 25.03 -2.74 -10.21
CA SER A 685 24.45 -2.32 -8.93
C SER A 685 24.76 -3.34 -7.84
N ARG A 686 24.85 -2.89 -6.58
CA ARG A 686 25.17 -3.75 -5.42
C ARG A 686 24.02 -3.85 -4.40
N SER A 687 22.85 -3.36 -4.75
CA SER A 687 21.64 -3.41 -3.92
C SER A 687 20.38 -3.46 -4.78
N ASN A 688 19.25 -3.75 -4.16
CA ASN A 688 17.96 -3.94 -4.84
C ASN A 688 17.65 -2.76 -5.79
N VAL A 689 17.22 -3.10 -7.01
CA VAL A 689 16.89 -2.12 -8.04
C VAL A 689 15.46 -1.63 -7.85
N THR A 690 15.29 -0.40 -7.38
CA THR A 690 13.99 0.18 -7.01
C THR A 690 13.25 0.76 -8.21
N HIS A 691 13.97 1.33 -9.17
CA HIS A 691 13.38 1.91 -10.39
C HIS A 691 14.12 1.43 -11.64
N VAL A 692 13.37 1.22 -12.72
CA VAL A 692 13.87 1.04 -14.09
C VAL A 692 13.08 1.98 -15.00
N SER A 693 13.76 2.63 -15.95
CA SER A 693 13.20 3.61 -16.88
C SER A 693 13.87 3.46 -18.24
N PHE A 694 13.14 3.68 -19.35
CA PHE A 694 13.69 3.68 -20.71
C PHE A 694 13.52 5.07 -21.35
N SER A 695 14.42 5.45 -22.24
CA SER A 695 14.26 6.61 -23.11
C SER A 695 13.14 6.42 -24.13
N HIS A 696 12.57 7.53 -24.62
CA HIS A 696 11.48 7.55 -25.62
C HIS A 696 11.87 6.86 -26.93
N ASP A 697 13.14 6.93 -27.30
CA ASP A 697 13.74 6.28 -28.49
C ASP A 697 14.18 4.83 -28.24
N SER A 698 14.01 4.30 -27.03
CA SER A 698 14.49 2.97 -26.59
C SER A 698 16.00 2.72 -26.74
N GLN A 699 16.83 3.76 -26.91
CA GLN A 699 18.28 3.64 -27.01
C GLN A 699 18.99 3.57 -25.65
N TYR A 700 18.35 4.08 -24.59
CA TYR A 700 18.89 4.08 -23.23
C TYR A 700 17.93 3.45 -22.23
N MET A 701 18.50 2.83 -21.20
CA MET A 701 17.81 2.39 -20.01
C MET A 701 18.56 2.91 -18.78
N ALA A 702 17.84 3.39 -17.77
CA ALA A 702 18.40 3.82 -16.51
C ALA A 702 17.76 3.04 -15.35
N THR A 703 18.55 2.77 -14.31
CA THR A 703 18.11 2.06 -13.11
C THR A 703 18.60 2.76 -11.85
N ALA A 704 17.77 2.82 -10.82
CA ALA A 704 18.15 3.33 -9.49
C ALA A 704 18.19 2.19 -8.45
N ASP A 705 19.13 2.27 -7.51
CA ASP A 705 19.28 1.28 -6.43
C ASP A 705 19.07 1.86 -5.01
N VAL A 706 18.85 0.98 -4.03
CA VAL A 706 18.66 1.35 -2.61
C VAL A 706 19.87 2.11 -2.04
N ASN A 707 21.07 1.89 -2.59
CA ASN A 707 22.29 2.61 -2.22
C ASN A 707 22.46 3.99 -2.91
N PHE A 708 21.38 4.53 -3.47
CA PHE A 708 21.29 5.89 -4.04
C PHE A 708 22.11 6.07 -5.33
N THR A 709 22.37 4.96 -6.02
CA THR A 709 23.12 4.92 -7.29
C THR A 709 22.16 4.94 -8.46
N VAL A 710 22.43 5.80 -9.45
CA VAL A 710 21.86 5.69 -10.80
C VAL A 710 22.88 5.00 -11.70
N ALA A 711 22.45 3.98 -12.42
CA ALA A 711 23.23 3.31 -13.46
C ALA A 711 22.50 3.42 -14.81
N VAL A 712 23.28 3.61 -15.89
CA VAL A 712 22.76 3.80 -17.25
C VAL A 712 23.34 2.74 -18.18
N TYR A 713 22.50 2.25 -19.07
CA TYR A 713 22.77 1.27 -20.11
C TYR A 713 22.36 1.86 -21.46
N MET A 714 23.06 1.49 -22.53
CA MET A 714 22.79 1.98 -23.87
C MET A 714 22.76 0.83 -24.89
N MET A 715 21.98 1.00 -25.95
CA MET A 715 21.88 0.08 -27.06
C MET A 715 22.89 0.46 -28.14
N VAL A 716 23.78 -0.48 -28.48
CA VAL A 716 24.88 -0.32 -29.45
C VAL A 716 24.68 -1.32 -30.58
N VAL A 717 24.95 -0.91 -31.83
CA VAL A 717 24.88 -1.81 -32.99
C VAL A 717 26.25 -2.44 -33.26
N ARG A 718 26.44 -3.70 -32.87
CA ARG A 718 27.65 -4.49 -33.17
C ARG A 718 27.36 -5.52 -34.26
N GLY A 719 28.12 -5.50 -35.35
CA GLY A 719 27.99 -6.49 -36.45
C GLY A 719 26.59 -6.55 -37.07
N GLY A 720 25.85 -5.42 -37.09
CA GLY A 720 24.47 -5.35 -37.57
C GLY A 720 23.40 -5.83 -36.59
N ARG A 721 23.76 -6.25 -35.36
CA ARG A 721 22.82 -6.59 -34.29
C ARG A 721 22.77 -5.49 -33.24
N ARG A 722 21.58 -5.17 -32.74
CA ARG A 722 21.40 -4.36 -31.52
C ARG A 722 21.87 -5.20 -30.32
N VAL A 723 22.68 -4.62 -29.44
CA VAL A 723 23.19 -5.24 -28.21
C VAL A 723 23.16 -4.19 -27.10
N TRP A 724 22.76 -4.59 -25.90
CA TRP A 724 22.79 -3.69 -24.73
C TRP A 724 24.14 -3.74 -24.03
N GLU A 725 24.68 -2.55 -23.72
CA GLU A 725 25.94 -2.36 -23.01
C GLU A 725 25.73 -1.45 -21.79
N TYR A 726 26.52 -1.66 -20.76
CA TYR A 726 26.58 -0.76 -19.60
C TYR A 726 27.41 0.48 -19.96
N LEU A 727 26.82 1.66 -19.72
CA LEU A 727 27.49 2.95 -19.93
C LEU A 727 28.24 3.36 -18.66
N ALA A 728 27.52 3.74 -17.61
CA ALA A 728 28.12 4.34 -16.41
C ALA A 728 27.23 4.20 -15.17
N ARG A 729 27.78 4.51 -13.98
CA ARG A 729 27.03 4.60 -12.72
C ARG A 729 27.54 5.78 -11.87
N LEU A 730 26.63 6.44 -11.15
CA LEU A 730 26.95 7.51 -10.21
C LEU A 730 26.12 7.37 -8.94
N ARG A 731 26.74 7.52 -7.76
CA ARG A 731 26.02 7.69 -6.50
C ARG A 731 25.56 9.14 -6.41
N SER A 732 24.42 9.43 -7.03
CA SER A 732 23.96 10.80 -7.25
C SER A 732 23.31 11.42 -6.03
N HIS A 733 22.66 10.62 -5.17
CA HIS A 733 21.90 11.10 -4.02
C HIS A 733 22.50 10.67 -2.67
N ARG A 734 22.12 11.41 -1.63
CA ARG A 734 22.46 11.17 -0.20
C ARG A 734 21.35 10.44 0.55
N GLN A 735 20.16 10.34 -0.03
CA GLN A 735 19.01 9.57 0.47
C GLN A 735 18.33 8.81 -0.67
N SER A 736 17.28 8.04 -0.36
CA SER A 736 16.56 7.18 -1.31
C SER A 736 16.03 7.97 -2.53
N ILE A 737 16.23 7.40 -3.72
CA ILE A 737 15.72 7.92 -4.99
C ILE A 737 14.22 7.64 -5.08
N CYS A 738 13.43 8.70 -5.22
CA CYS A 738 11.97 8.70 -5.28
C CYS A 738 11.43 8.49 -6.71
N SER A 739 12.10 9.06 -7.71
CA SER A 739 11.69 8.96 -9.12
C SER A 739 12.89 8.99 -10.06
N LEU A 740 12.77 8.29 -11.19
CA LEU A 740 13.77 8.19 -12.25
C LEU A 740 13.06 8.28 -13.61
N LEU A 741 13.16 9.43 -14.28
CA LEU A 741 12.43 9.71 -15.52
C LEU A 741 13.37 10.03 -16.67
N PHE A 742 13.12 9.42 -17.82
CA PHE A 742 13.49 10.03 -19.09
C PHE A 742 12.43 11.05 -19.52
N GLY A 743 12.89 12.06 -20.24
CA GLY A 743 12.07 12.96 -21.05
C GLY A 743 12.81 13.36 -22.31
N VAL A 744 12.35 14.43 -22.95
CA VAL A 744 12.84 14.87 -24.26
C VAL A 744 13.23 16.35 -24.21
N TYR A 745 14.36 16.74 -24.79
CA TYR A 745 14.65 18.15 -25.10
C TYR A 745 13.84 18.57 -26.33
N LEU A 746 12.98 19.59 -26.22
CA LEU A 746 12.07 19.98 -27.32
C LEU A 746 12.81 20.34 -28.61
N ASP A 747 13.97 20.99 -28.49
CA ASP A 747 14.68 21.58 -29.62
C ASP A 747 15.50 20.56 -30.43
N SER A 748 15.96 19.47 -29.79
CA SER A 748 16.81 18.43 -30.40
C SER A 748 16.15 17.04 -30.49
N ASN A 749 15.04 16.82 -29.78
CA ASN A 749 14.41 15.50 -29.55
C ASN A 749 15.34 14.47 -28.85
N GLU A 750 16.47 14.91 -28.26
CA GLU A 750 17.40 14.04 -27.53
C GLU A 750 16.84 13.59 -26.16
N PRO A 751 17.20 12.39 -25.68
CA PRO A 751 16.76 11.89 -24.39
C PRO A 751 17.46 12.61 -23.23
N ARG A 752 16.68 13.14 -22.28
CA ARG A 752 17.18 13.73 -21.03
C ARG A 752 16.81 12.86 -19.84
N LEU A 753 17.75 12.58 -18.95
CA LEU A 753 17.53 11.77 -17.76
C LEU A 753 17.46 12.66 -16.51
N LEU A 754 16.47 12.40 -15.66
CA LEU A 754 16.26 13.07 -14.38
C LEU A 754 16.15 12.05 -13.24
N SER A 755 16.77 12.33 -12.10
CA SER A 755 16.51 11.64 -10.84
C SER A 755 16.13 12.60 -9.71
N LEU A 756 15.24 12.16 -8.83
CA LEU A 756 14.73 12.92 -7.70
C LEU A 756 14.93 12.11 -6.41
N GLY A 757 15.52 12.70 -5.38
CA GLY A 757 15.78 12.03 -4.10
C GLY A 757 15.10 12.67 -2.89
N ARG A 758 14.91 11.89 -1.81
CA ARG A 758 14.45 12.42 -0.51
C ARG A 758 15.40 13.45 0.12
N ASP A 759 16.62 13.56 -0.40
CA ASP A 759 17.57 14.63 -0.10
C ASP A 759 17.20 15.99 -0.72
N ARG A 760 16.04 16.07 -1.40
CA ARG A 760 15.45 17.27 -2.04
C ARG A 760 16.21 17.76 -3.26
N LEU A 761 17.08 16.92 -3.81
CA LEU A 761 17.80 17.19 -5.04
C LEU A 761 17.03 16.63 -6.24
N LEU A 762 16.93 17.45 -7.28
CA LEU A 762 16.58 17.07 -8.64
C LEU A 762 17.85 17.17 -9.49
N ILE A 763 18.29 16.05 -10.06
CA ILE A 763 19.57 15.95 -10.79
C ILE A 763 19.27 15.63 -12.25
N GLU A 764 19.86 16.39 -13.17
CA GLU A 764 19.80 16.15 -14.63
C GLU A 764 21.16 15.67 -15.15
N TYR A 765 21.15 14.70 -16.07
CA TYR A 765 22.38 14.05 -16.57
C TYR A 765 22.62 14.32 -18.05
N ASN A 766 23.87 14.59 -18.41
CA ASN A 766 24.29 14.79 -19.79
C ASN A 766 24.67 13.46 -20.45
N LEU A 767 23.69 12.75 -21.02
CA LEU A 767 23.90 11.47 -21.69
C LEU A 767 24.86 11.58 -22.89
N SER A 768 24.82 12.70 -23.62
CA SER A 768 25.59 12.93 -24.85
C SER A 768 27.09 13.17 -24.61
N ARG A 769 27.50 13.52 -23.37
CA ARG A 769 28.92 13.60 -22.94
C ARG A 769 29.36 12.47 -22.01
N SER A 770 28.40 11.76 -21.42
CA SER A 770 28.69 10.58 -20.60
C SER A 770 29.38 9.51 -21.43
N HIS A 771 30.37 8.85 -20.83
CA HIS A 771 31.17 7.82 -21.48
C HIS A 771 31.34 6.63 -20.53
N LYS A 772 32.09 5.61 -20.96
CA LYS A 772 32.20 4.37 -20.18
C LYS A 772 32.72 4.65 -18.76
N ASP A 773 32.01 4.14 -17.77
CA ASP A 773 32.23 4.30 -16.33
C ASP A 773 32.13 5.75 -15.80
N HIS A 774 31.75 6.75 -16.63
CA HIS A 774 31.58 8.16 -16.24
C HIS A 774 30.24 8.76 -16.69
N LEU A 775 29.37 9.08 -15.73
CA LEU A 775 28.08 9.73 -15.96
C LEU A 775 28.17 11.22 -15.61
N GLU A 776 28.10 12.11 -16.61
CA GLU A 776 28.18 13.56 -16.41
C GLU A 776 26.85 14.10 -15.85
N VAL A 777 26.94 14.93 -14.80
CA VAL A 777 25.80 15.69 -14.26
C VAL A 777 25.75 17.05 -14.94
N LEU A 778 24.58 17.42 -15.46
CA LEU A 778 24.31 18.69 -16.13
C LEU A 778 23.86 19.77 -15.15
N ASP A 779 22.97 19.42 -14.21
CA ASP A 779 22.33 20.34 -13.27
C ASP A 779 21.96 19.63 -11.96
N ILE A 780 21.96 20.39 -10.84
CA ILE A 780 21.54 19.95 -9.51
C ILE A 780 20.68 21.06 -8.90
N HIS A 781 19.37 20.87 -8.91
CA HIS A 781 18.39 21.81 -8.38
C HIS A 781 17.82 21.33 -7.03
N HIS A 782 17.41 22.24 -6.15
CA HIS A 782 16.86 21.94 -4.82
C HIS A 782 15.37 22.32 -4.75
N THR A 783 14.49 21.38 -4.39
CA THR A 783 13.05 21.51 -4.67
C THR A 783 12.18 22.15 -3.57
N ASP A 784 12.53 22.01 -2.29
CA ASP A 784 11.76 22.58 -1.16
C ASP A 784 12.58 22.60 0.14
N GLN A 785 12.50 23.64 0.96
CA GLN A 785 13.29 23.78 2.18
C GLN A 785 12.75 22.97 3.36
N GLY A 786 11.45 22.63 3.36
CA GLY A 786 10.77 21.98 4.50
C GLY A 786 10.41 20.52 4.27
N HIS A 787 9.79 20.19 3.14
CA HIS A 787 9.28 18.86 2.82
C HIS A 787 10.25 18.11 1.89
N HIS A 788 10.19 16.78 1.92
CA HIS A 788 10.93 15.97 0.95
C HIS A 788 10.01 15.57 -0.21
N PRO A 789 10.52 15.55 -1.46
CA PRO A 789 9.72 15.16 -2.60
C PRO A 789 9.44 13.64 -2.56
N THR A 790 8.24 13.26 -2.98
CA THR A 790 7.74 11.87 -2.95
C THR A 790 7.66 11.26 -4.34
N CYS A 791 7.24 12.02 -5.35
CA CYS A 791 7.31 11.62 -6.75
C CYS A 791 7.41 12.82 -7.70
N MET A 792 7.76 12.53 -8.96
CA MET A 792 7.84 13.50 -10.06
C MET A 792 7.27 12.89 -11.32
N VAL A 793 6.57 13.68 -12.13
CA VAL A 793 5.89 13.30 -13.38
C VAL A 793 6.00 14.44 -14.41
N TRP A 794 6.10 14.11 -15.70
CA TRP A 794 5.93 15.11 -16.76
C TRP A 794 4.49 15.64 -16.79
N TYR A 795 4.33 16.96 -16.67
CA TYR A 795 3.03 17.60 -16.81
C TYR A 795 2.61 17.61 -18.30
N PRO A 796 1.34 17.35 -18.62
CA PRO A 796 0.87 17.40 -20.01
C PRO A 796 0.89 18.83 -20.58
N LEU A 797 0.95 18.92 -21.91
CA LEU A 797 0.96 20.18 -22.67
C LEU A 797 -0.41 20.89 -22.62
N LEU A 798 -0.77 21.42 -21.45
CA LEU A 798 -1.96 22.26 -21.20
C LEU A 798 -1.63 23.76 -21.24
N THR A 799 -0.34 24.10 -21.24
CA THR A 799 0.21 25.46 -21.13
C THR A 799 1.33 25.66 -22.15
N LYS A 800 1.63 26.93 -22.47
CA LYS A 800 2.79 27.28 -23.31
C LYS A 800 4.14 26.94 -22.67
N GLU A 801 4.22 26.97 -21.34
CA GLU A 801 5.38 26.48 -20.59
C GLU A 801 5.29 24.96 -20.35
N LEU A 802 6.44 24.28 -20.38
CA LEU A 802 6.58 22.89 -19.93
C LEU A 802 6.77 22.83 -18.41
N PHE A 803 6.09 21.87 -17.76
CA PHE A 803 6.25 21.63 -16.33
C PHE A 803 6.68 20.20 -15.96
N LEU A 804 7.52 20.12 -14.93
CA LEU A 804 7.64 18.94 -14.07
C LEU A 804 6.67 19.13 -12.91
N LEU A 805 5.76 18.16 -12.74
CA LEU A 805 4.91 18.06 -11.57
C LEU A 805 5.67 17.28 -10.51
N VAL A 806 5.81 17.85 -9.31
CA VAL A 806 6.46 17.21 -8.16
C VAL A 806 5.49 17.19 -6.99
N CYS A 807 5.34 16.04 -6.35
CA CYS A 807 4.61 15.88 -5.09
C CYS A 807 5.58 15.85 -3.92
N ASP A 808 5.14 16.31 -2.74
CA ASP A 808 5.94 16.33 -1.51
C ASP A 808 5.25 15.65 -0.31
N SER A 809 6.01 15.50 0.77
CA SER A 809 5.52 14.98 2.05
C SER A 809 4.58 15.94 2.80
N GLY A 810 4.41 17.18 2.32
CA GLY A 810 3.54 18.23 2.85
C GLY A 810 2.15 18.27 2.23
N TYR A 811 1.81 17.26 1.41
CA TYR A 811 0.58 17.19 0.61
C TYR A 811 0.47 18.32 -0.44
N LYS A 812 1.59 18.76 -1.00
CA LYS A 812 1.64 19.74 -2.09
C LYS A 812 1.95 19.12 -3.43
N VAL A 813 1.54 19.85 -4.46
CA VAL A 813 1.86 19.61 -5.86
C VAL A 813 2.51 20.88 -6.38
N LYS A 814 3.83 20.87 -6.58
CA LYS A 814 4.58 21.97 -7.20
C LYS A 814 4.71 21.75 -8.71
N LEU A 815 4.61 22.84 -9.48
CA LEU A 815 4.86 22.84 -10.93
C LEU A 815 6.14 23.62 -11.22
N PHE A 816 7.23 22.90 -11.53
CA PHE A 816 8.53 23.48 -11.87
C PHE A 816 8.68 23.63 -13.38
N ASN A 817 9.05 24.80 -13.88
CA ASN A 817 9.36 24.99 -15.31
C ASN A 817 10.50 24.04 -15.71
N SER A 818 10.29 23.21 -16.74
CA SER A 818 11.21 22.10 -17.04
C SER A 818 12.62 22.56 -17.47
N THR A 819 12.74 23.80 -17.94
CA THR A 819 13.95 24.41 -18.50
C THR A 819 14.63 25.32 -17.47
N THR A 820 13.89 26.21 -16.80
CA THR A 820 14.47 27.17 -15.83
C THR A 820 14.51 26.64 -14.40
N LYS A 821 13.89 25.49 -14.12
CA LYS A 821 13.68 24.90 -12.79
C LYS A 821 12.94 25.77 -11.78
N MET A 822 12.45 26.96 -12.16
CA MET A 822 11.67 27.82 -11.26
C MET A 822 10.31 27.19 -10.96
N CYS A 823 9.89 27.21 -9.69
CA CYS A 823 8.50 26.94 -9.34
C CYS A 823 7.59 28.02 -9.98
N ARG A 824 6.48 27.58 -10.58
CA ARG A 824 5.43 28.44 -11.14
C ARG A 824 4.14 28.40 -10.37
N LYS A 825 3.85 27.30 -9.66
CA LYS A 825 2.66 27.14 -8.81
C LYS A 825 2.96 26.14 -7.70
N THR A 826 2.55 26.46 -6.47
CA THR A 826 2.48 25.51 -5.36
C THR A 826 1.01 25.31 -5.02
N LEU A 827 0.52 24.07 -5.13
CA LEU A 827 -0.91 23.73 -5.08
C LEU A 827 -1.18 22.71 -3.97
N LEU A 828 -2.37 22.73 -3.38
CA LEU A 828 -2.81 21.68 -2.46
C LEU A 828 -3.11 20.38 -3.24
N GLY A 829 -2.50 19.28 -2.82
CA GLY A 829 -2.68 17.95 -3.39
C GLY A 829 -3.74 17.10 -2.69
N PRO A 830 -4.04 15.90 -3.21
CA PRO A 830 -5.05 14.99 -2.65
C PRO A 830 -4.74 14.52 -1.21
N ALA A 831 -5.46 15.06 -0.23
CA ALA A 831 -5.17 14.90 1.21
C ALA A 831 -5.75 13.62 1.86
N TYR A 832 -5.65 12.46 1.20
CA TYR A 832 -6.32 11.21 1.61
C TYR A 832 -5.57 10.40 2.71
N GLY A 833 -5.11 11.07 3.77
CA GLY A 833 -4.52 10.48 4.98
C GLY A 833 -3.05 10.04 4.89
N SER A 834 -2.47 10.05 3.69
CA SER A 834 -1.02 10.00 3.45
C SER A 834 -0.71 10.81 2.17
N PRO A 835 0.50 11.33 1.96
CA PRO A 835 0.86 12.03 0.72
C PRO A 835 0.84 11.14 -0.52
N VAL A 836 0.89 11.75 -1.71
CA VAL A 836 1.00 11.01 -2.99
C VAL A 836 2.39 10.40 -3.11
N GLU A 837 2.50 9.09 -3.32
CA GLU A 837 3.77 8.35 -3.41
C GLU A 837 4.16 7.99 -4.85
N GLN A 838 3.20 7.79 -5.76
CA GLN A 838 3.44 7.69 -7.21
C GLN A 838 2.27 8.31 -7.97
N ALA A 839 2.53 8.87 -9.16
CA ALA A 839 1.48 9.32 -10.07
C ALA A 839 1.85 9.10 -11.54
N ARG A 840 0.84 8.96 -12.41
CA ARG A 840 0.99 8.82 -13.87
C ARG A 840 -0.15 9.54 -14.59
N VAL A 841 0.19 10.28 -15.65
CA VAL A 841 -0.81 10.95 -16.51
C VAL A 841 -1.53 9.89 -17.36
N LEU A 842 -2.86 10.03 -17.50
CA LEU A 842 -3.65 9.14 -18.34
C LEU A 842 -3.22 9.28 -19.82
N PRO A 843 -3.00 8.17 -20.55
CA PRO A 843 -2.82 8.23 -22.00
C PRO A 843 -4.11 8.73 -22.68
N VAL A 844 -3.95 9.34 -23.85
CA VAL A 844 -5.01 10.01 -24.62
C VAL A 844 -5.16 9.30 -25.96
N ARG A 845 -6.39 9.03 -26.40
CA ARG A 845 -6.68 8.37 -27.68
C ARG A 845 -7.19 9.31 -28.76
N THR A 846 -8.01 10.29 -28.40
CA THR A 846 -8.69 11.16 -29.38
C THR A 846 -8.34 12.63 -29.17
N ALA A 847 -8.45 13.44 -30.22
CA ALA A 847 -8.19 14.88 -30.13
C ALA A 847 -9.17 15.61 -29.19
N LEU A 848 -10.37 15.07 -28.98
CA LEU A 848 -11.38 15.58 -28.04
C LEU A 848 -10.94 15.38 -26.58
N GLU A 849 -10.23 14.30 -26.28
CA GLU A 849 -9.65 14.03 -24.95
C GLU A 849 -8.43 14.92 -24.62
N LEU A 850 -7.99 15.80 -25.52
CA LEU A 850 -6.94 16.78 -25.22
C LEU A 850 -7.45 17.93 -24.34
N GLU A 851 -8.75 18.24 -24.40
CA GLU A 851 -9.37 19.35 -23.63
C GLU A 851 -9.38 19.10 -22.12
N LYS A 852 -9.47 17.84 -21.69
CA LYS A 852 -9.47 17.42 -20.28
C LYS A 852 -8.49 16.29 -20.06
N ARG A 853 -7.41 16.58 -19.33
CA ARG A 853 -6.38 15.59 -18.97
C ARG A 853 -6.61 15.12 -17.54
N TYR A 854 -6.26 13.86 -17.27
CA TYR A 854 -6.43 13.25 -15.96
C TYR A 854 -5.09 12.65 -15.49
N LEU A 855 -4.89 12.65 -14.17
CA LEU A 855 -3.75 12.06 -13.48
C LEU A 855 -4.27 10.96 -12.55
N VAL A 856 -3.73 9.75 -12.66
CA VAL A 856 -3.95 8.69 -11.68
C VAL A 856 -2.81 8.74 -10.68
N PHE A 857 -3.13 8.66 -9.40
CA PHE A 857 -2.17 8.70 -8.31
C PHE A 857 -2.37 7.54 -7.34
N ILE A 858 -1.33 7.19 -6.59
CA ILE A 858 -1.42 6.34 -5.40
C ILE A 858 -0.77 7.06 -4.22
N ASN A 859 -1.41 6.92 -3.07
CA ASN A 859 -0.85 7.24 -1.76
C ASN A 859 -0.53 5.90 -1.08
N ARG A 860 -0.18 5.88 0.22
CA ARG A 860 0.26 4.65 0.91
C ARG A 860 -0.69 3.45 0.73
N ASP A 861 -2.00 3.66 0.82
CA ASP A 861 -3.04 2.61 0.86
C ASP A 861 -4.14 2.76 -0.21
N LYS A 862 -4.17 3.90 -0.92
CA LYS A 862 -5.27 4.33 -1.80
C LYS A 862 -4.81 4.62 -3.22
N VAL A 863 -5.68 4.35 -4.18
CA VAL A 863 -5.58 4.82 -5.56
C VAL A 863 -6.58 5.94 -5.80
N GLY A 864 -6.21 6.94 -6.61
CA GLY A 864 -7.07 8.07 -6.90
C GLY A 864 -6.92 8.64 -8.29
N LEU A 865 -7.86 9.51 -8.63
CA LEU A 865 -7.98 10.20 -9.92
C LEU A 865 -8.09 11.71 -9.66
N GLN A 866 -7.36 12.48 -10.44
CA GLN A 866 -7.24 13.93 -10.36
C GLN A 866 -7.48 14.53 -11.76
N ILE A 867 -8.40 15.49 -11.86
CA ILE A 867 -8.56 16.31 -13.07
C ILE A 867 -7.41 17.32 -13.18
N LEU A 868 -6.88 17.49 -14.39
CA LEU A 868 -5.90 18.52 -14.74
C LEU A 868 -6.58 19.64 -15.57
N PRO A 869 -6.18 20.91 -15.42
CA PRO A 869 -5.11 21.40 -14.55
C PRO A 869 -5.47 21.32 -13.06
N VAL A 870 -4.46 21.00 -12.25
CA VAL A 870 -4.54 21.08 -10.77
C VAL A 870 -4.64 22.55 -10.37
N ASP A 871 -5.51 22.83 -9.42
CA ASP A 871 -5.83 24.18 -8.89
C ASP A 871 -6.06 24.20 -7.37
N GLY A 872 -6.04 23.04 -6.70
CA GLY A 872 -6.39 22.88 -5.29
C GLY A 872 -7.87 22.59 -5.00
N ASN A 873 -8.72 22.47 -6.02
CA ASN A 873 -10.14 22.16 -5.84
C ASN A 873 -10.32 20.71 -5.35
N PRO A 874 -10.92 20.47 -4.17
CA PRO A 874 -11.04 19.12 -3.61
C PRO A 874 -11.97 18.21 -4.44
N HIS A 875 -13.00 18.77 -5.08
CA HIS A 875 -13.97 18.00 -5.88
C HIS A 875 -13.41 17.53 -7.24
N LYS A 876 -12.26 18.08 -7.68
CA LYS A 876 -11.49 17.56 -8.83
C LYS A 876 -10.71 16.29 -8.51
N THR A 877 -10.84 15.76 -7.29
CA THR A 877 -10.10 14.61 -6.78
C THR A 877 -11.04 13.55 -6.22
N CYS A 878 -10.69 12.28 -6.39
CA CYS A 878 -11.32 11.18 -5.67
C CYS A 878 -10.28 10.08 -5.38
N ALA A 879 -10.46 9.32 -4.30
CA ALA A 879 -9.63 8.15 -3.99
C ALA A 879 -10.45 7.00 -3.40
N MET A 880 -9.97 5.78 -3.61
CA MET A 880 -10.49 4.51 -3.10
C MET A 880 -9.38 3.72 -2.42
N VAL A 881 -9.69 3.00 -1.35
CA VAL A 881 -8.74 2.05 -0.72
C VAL A 881 -8.44 0.91 -1.70
N CYS A 882 -7.16 0.53 -1.81
CA CYS A 882 -6.72 -0.53 -2.71
C CYS A 882 -5.91 -1.61 -2.01
N HIS A 883 -4.93 -1.22 -1.18
CA HIS A 883 -4.04 -2.16 -0.48
C HIS A 883 -3.68 -1.60 0.92
N PRO A 884 -4.39 -2.00 1.99
CA PRO A 884 -4.20 -1.41 3.32
C PRO A 884 -2.78 -1.56 3.89
N ASP A 885 -2.08 -2.64 3.57
CA ASP A 885 -0.70 -2.88 4.03
C ASP A 885 0.33 -2.00 3.29
N GLY A 886 0.01 -1.52 2.08
CA GLY A 886 0.88 -0.68 1.25
C GLY A 886 0.73 -0.95 -0.25
N VAL A 887 0.79 0.10 -1.08
CA VAL A 887 0.87 -0.04 -2.55
C VAL A 887 2.34 -0.05 -3.01
N ALA A 888 2.76 -1.12 -3.69
CA ALA A 888 4.13 -1.26 -4.20
C ALA A 888 4.34 -0.57 -5.57
N GLY A 889 3.30 -0.51 -6.42
CA GLY A 889 3.45 0.09 -7.74
C GLY A 889 2.14 0.37 -8.48
N LEU A 890 2.17 1.41 -9.31
CA LEU A 890 1.08 1.84 -10.19
C LEU A 890 1.47 1.66 -11.68
N ALA A 891 0.60 1.00 -12.45
CA ALA A 891 0.65 0.94 -13.91
C ALA A 891 -0.70 1.35 -14.54
N LEU A 892 -0.66 1.88 -15.77
CA LEU A 892 -1.85 2.23 -16.55
C LEU A 892 -1.90 1.40 -17.83
N SER A 893 -3.11 0.98 -18.22
CA SER A 893 -3.38 0.44 -19.55
C SER A 893 -2.93 1.42 -20.65
N TYR A 894 -2.45 0.90 -21.79
CA TYR A 894 -2.13 1.69 -23.00
C TYR A 894 -3.27 2.62 -23.44
N ASP A 895 -4.49 2.21 -23.13
CA ASP A 895 -5.73 2.81 -23.59
C ASP A 895 -6.40 3.73 -22.54
N GLY A 896 -5.94 3.71 -21.29
CA GLY A 896 -6.47 4.55 -20.22
C GLY A 896 -7.86 4.16 -19.69
N ARG A 897 -8.45 3.01 -20.06
CA ARG A 897 -9.67 2.50 -19.39
C ARG A 897 -9.39 1.91 -18.01
N TYR A 898 -8.16 1.47 -17.78
CA TYR A 898 -7.76 0.74 -16.58
C TYR A 898 -6.49 1.30 -15.93
N ALA A 899 -6.54 1.39 -14.61
CA ALA A 899 -5.36 1.49 -13.75
C ALA A 899 -5.14 0.16 -13.00
N PHE A 900 -3.89 -0.14 -12.69
CA PHE A 900 -3.51 -1.35 -11.97
C PHE A 900 -2.62 -0.98 -10.79
N THR A 901 -2.97 -1.48 -9.60
CA THR A 901 -2.16 -1.33 -8.38
C THR A 901 -1.65 -2.69 -7.93
N ALA A 902 -0.39 -2.76 -7.49
CA ALA A 902 0.21 -3.94 -6.88
C ALA A 902 0.34 -3.75 -5.36
N GLY A 903 -0.10 -4.73 -4.57
CA GLY A 903 -0.24 -4.60 -3.11
C GLY A 903 0.92 -5.08 -2.26
N GLY A 904 2.10 -5.29 -2.86
CA GLY A 904 3.27 -5.77 -2.14
C GLY A 904 2.96 -7.05 -1.35
N HIS A 905 3.01 -6.95 -0.03
CA HIS A 905 2.83 -8.06 0.92
C HIS A 905 1.47 -8.77 0.84
N ASP A 906 0.41 -8.11 0.37
CA ASP A 906 -0.91 -8.75 0.23
C ASP A 906 -1.00 -9.77 -0.93
N CYS A 907 0.08 -9.85 -1.73
CA CYS A 907 0.28 -10.74 -2.87
C CYS A 907 -0.74 -10.57 -4.01
N SER A 908 -1.35 -9.39 -4.13
CA SER A 908 -2.39 -9.09 -5.13
C SER A 908 -2.02 -8.00 -6.14
N VAL A 909 -2.76 -8.00 -7.26
CA VAL A 909 -2.87 -6.88 -8.20
C VAL A 909 -4.35 -6.58 -8.43
N VAL A 910 -4.73 -5.31 -8.24
CA VAL A 910 -6.11 -4.84 -8.42
C VAL A 910 -6.24 -4.12 -9.76
N GLN A 911 -7.24 -4.48 -10.55
CA GLN A 911 -7.60 -3.77 -11.79
C GLN A 911 -8.80 -2.85 -11.54
N TRP A 912 -8.55 -1.56 -11.65
CA TRP A 912 -9.52 -0.48 -11.53
C TRP A 912 -10.00 -0.08 -12.92
N LYS A 913 -11.30 -0.12 -13.18
CA LYS A 913 -11.91 0.53 -14.34
C LYS A 913 -12.14 2.00 -14.03
N ILE A 914 -11.69 2.88 -14.91
CA ILE A 914 -11.76 4.33 -14.77
C ILE A 914 -13.06 4.82 -15.43
N ASN A 915 -13.81 5.67 -14.73
CA ASN A 915 -14.98 6.37 -15.25
C ASN A 915 -14.83 7.90 -15.07
N LEU A 916 -14.43 8.58 -16.14
CA LEU A 916 -14.16 10.02 -16.12
C LEU A 916 -15.43 10.85 -15.85
N SER A 917 -16.59 10.45 -16.40
CA SER A 917 -17.83 11.23 -16.28
C SER A 917 -18.39 11.30 -14.86
N ALA A 918 -18.06 10.32 -14.01
CA ALA A 918 -18.45 10.34 -12.60
C ALA A 918 -17.66 11.41 -11.80
N LEU A 919 -16.39 11.65 -12.13
CA LEU A 919 -15.60 12.70 -11.48
C LEU A 919 -16.00 14.09 -11.99
N ASP A 920 -16.25 14.23 -13.30
CA ASP A 920 -16.79 15.45 -13.88
C ASP A 920 -18.16 15.84 -13.29
N ALA A 921 -19.03 14.86 -13.00
CA ALA A 921 -20.28 15.08 -12.28
C ALA A 921 -20.05 15.53 -10.83
N ALA A 922 -19.07 14.94 -10.12
CA ALA A 922 -18.72 15.34 -8.76
C ALA A 922 -18.16 16.78 -8.70
N VAL A 923 -17.36 17.21 -9.69
CA VAL A 923 -16.94 18.61 -9.84
C VAL A 923 -18.14 19.53 -10.04
N SER A 924 -19.08 19.14 -10.92
CA SER A 924 -20.28 19.92 -11.23
C SER A 924 -21.18 20.13 -10.01
N LEU A 925 -21.23 19.14 -9.10
CA LEU A 925 -21.96 19.22 -7.82
C LEU A 925 -21.20 20.02 -6.74
N GLY A 926 -19.88 20.16 -6.85
CA GLY A 926 -19.03 20.93 -5.93
C GLY A 926 -19.16 22.45 -6.07
N GLY A 927 -19.80 22.93 -7.14
CA GLY A 927 -20.02 24.34 -7.42
C GLY A 927 -18.81 25.08 -8.00
N GLU A 928 -19.04 26.32 -8.42
CA GLU A 928 -18.10 27.12 -9.23
C GLU A 928 -17.30 28.14 -8.40
N ASP A 929 -16.28 28.71 -9.03
CA ASP A 929 -15.33 29.69 -8.50
C ASP A 929 -14.70 29.31 -7.14
N LEU A 930 -15.08 30.03 -6.08
CA LEU A 930 -14.53 29.87 -4.74
C LEU A 930 -15.32 28.87 -3.88
N THR A 931 -16.49 28.42 -4.35
CA THR A 931 -17.40 27.53 -3.59
C THR A 931 -16.69 26.26 -3.09
N PRO A 932 -15.87 25.55 -3.90
CA PRO A 932 -15.09 24.39 -3.45
C PRO A 932 -14.08 24.71 -2.35
N PHE A 933 -13.53 25.93 -2.34
CA PHE A 933 -12.43 26.32 -1.46
C PHE A 933 -12.93 26.76 -0.08
N TYR A 934 -14.20 27.14 0.07
CA TYR A 934 -14.75 27.56 1.36
C TYR A 934 -14.71 26.46 2.42
N GLY A 935 -14.79 25.18 2.04
CA GLY A 935 -14.62 24.05 2.96
C GLY A 935 -13.20 23.90 3.52
N LEU A 936 -12.20 24.45 2.83
CA LEU A 936 -10.79 24.39 3.22
C LEU A 936 -10.36 25.58 4.12
N VAL A 937 -11.25 26.57 4.31
CA VAL A 937 -10.99 27.74 5.17
C VAL A 937 -11.47 27.46 6.60
N PRO A 938 -10.67 27.72 7.66
CA PRO A 938 -11.09 27.51 9.04
C PRO A 938 -12.36 28.28 9.42
N GLY A 939 -13.40 27.54 9.83
CA GLY A 939 -14.73 28.07 10.13
C GLY A 939 -15.67 28.16 8.92
N GLY A 940 -15.23 27.74 7.74
CA GLY A 940 -16.04 27.66 6.52
C GLY A 940 -16.49 29.03 6.00
N ARG A 941 -17.62 29.03 5.27
CA ARG A 941 -18.24 30.23 4.67
C ARG A 941 -18.65 31.30 5.71
N GLU A 942 -18.89 30.92 6.95
CA GLU A 942 -19.23 31.84 8.06
C GLU A 942 -18.03 32.15 8.99
N GLY A 943 -16.84 31.66 8.63
CA GLY A 943 -15.63 31.76 9.45
C GLY A 943 -15.20 33.21 9.72
N LYS A 944 -14.40 33.40 10.79
CA LYS A 944 -13.81 34.71 11.15
C LYS A 944 -13.02 35.35 9.99
N PHE A 945 -12.58 34.54 9.02
CA PHE A 945 -11.95 34.97 7.77
C PHE A 945 -12.76 36.06 7.02
N TYR A 946 -14.09 35.93 6.93
CA TYR A 946 -14.96 36.94 6.32
C TYR A 946 -15.20 38.19 7.19
N ARG A 947 -14.61 38.22 8.38
CA ARG A 947 -14.71 39.31 9.35
C ARG A 947 -13.32 39.84 9.68
N ILE A 948 -12.58 40.24 8.64
CA ILE A 948 -11.48 41.21 8.74
C ILE A 948 -12.06 42.53 9.26
N ARG A 949 -12.27 42.58 10.58
CA ARG A 949 -12.70 43.78 11.29
C ARG A 949 -11.52 44.71 11.40
N SER A 950 -11.70 45.93 10.91
CA SER A 950 -10.81 47.06 11.17
C SER A 950 -10.56 47.21 12.67
N GLN A 951 -9.39 46.79 13.15
CA GLN A 951 -8.93 47.07 14.50
C GLN A 951 -8.32 48.49 14.54
N GLY A 952 -8.71 49.30 15.51
CA GLY A 952 -7.87 50.36 16.08
C GLY A 952 -7.55 51.63 15.27
N ILE A 953 -8.06 51.85 14.06
CA ILE A 953 -7.69 53.03 13.25
C ILE A 953 -8.87 53.99 13.04
N ASP A 954 -9.05 54.92 13.98
CA ASP A 954 -10.02 56.02 13.87
C ASP A 954 -9.50 57.09 12.89
N THR A 955 -10.10 57.16 11.70
CA THR A 955 -9.64 57.99 10.57
C THR A 955 -10.82 58.56 9.81
N MET A 956 -10.86 59.89 9.66
CA MET A 956 -11.96 60.62 9.00
C MET A 956 -11.86 60.64 7.46
N GLU A 957 -10.83 60.02 6.88
CA GLU A 957 -10.62 60.00 5.43
C GLU A 957 -11.45 58.90 4.74
N THR A 958 -11.98 59.23 3.55
CA THR A 958 -12.77 58.28 2.75
C THR A 958 -11.87 57.26 2.08
N ARG A 959 -11.63 56.14 2.77
CA ARG A 959 -10.83 55.01 2.28
C ARG A 959 -11.32 54.52 0.92
N LYS A 960 -10.50 54.70 -0.11
CA LYS A 960 -10.61 53.93 -1.36
C LYS A 960 -10.09 52.53 -1.09
N VAL A 961 -10.99 51.59 -0.79
CA VAL A 961 -10.64 50.17 -0.72
C VAL A 961 -10.29 49.71 -2.13
N SER A 962 -9.06 49.27 -2.35
CA SER A 962 -8.69 48.58 -3.57
C SER A 962 -9.19 47.14 -3.54
N GLU A 963 -9.75 46.66 -4.65
CA GLU A 963 -10.12 45.25 -4.83
C GLU A 963 -8.88 44.34 -5.05
N HIS A 964 -7.69 44.95 -5.00
CA HIS A 964 -6.40 44.37 -5.32
C HIS A 964 -5.38 44.70 -4.21
N ILE A 965 -4.51 43.74 -3.92
CA ILE A 965 -3.39 43.78 -2.98
C ILE A 965 -2.09 43.90 -3.80
N CYS A 966 -1.14 44.73 -3.39
CA CYS A 966 0.16 44.83 -4.06
C CYS A 966 1.06 43.64 -3.69
N LEU A 967 1.92 43.18 -4.60
CA LEU A 967 2.73 41.97 -4.38
C LEU A 967 3.58 42.05 -3.09
N SER A 968 4.15 43.22 -2.80
CA SER A 968 4.92 43.49 -1.57
C SER A 968 4.10 43.42 -0.27
N GLU A 969 2.77 43.53 -0.34
CA GLU A 969 1.87 43.48 0.82
C GLU A 969 1.44 42.04 1.14
N VAL A 970 1.50 41.13 0.16
CA VAL A 970 1.03 39.73 0.28
C VAL A 970 1.58 39.00 1.52
N PRO A 971 2.89 39.04 1.87
CA PRO A 971 3.40 38.35 3.04
C PRO A 971 2.82 38.88 4.35
N PHE A 972 2.60 40.19 4.44
CA PHE A 972 2.00 40.83 5.62
C PHE A 972 0.53 40.44 5.77
N VAL A 973 -0.22 40.35 4.67
CA VAL A 973 -1.62 39.89 4.70
C VAL A 973 -1.71 38.41 5.07
N MET A 974 -0.81 37.55 4.57
CA MET A 974 -0.71 36.13 5.00
C MET A 974 -0.47 36.03 6.51
N ARG A 975 0.55 36.75 7.01
CA ARG A 975 0.93 36.78 8.44
C ARG A 975 -0.23 37.30 9.32
N ALA A 976 -0.94 38.34 8.88
CA ALA A 976 -2.11 38.89 9.58
C ALA A 976 -3.34 37.95 9.63
N ILE A 977 -3.44 37.00 8.69
CA ILE A 977 -4.47 35.95 8.68
C ILE A 977 -4.06 34.74 9.57
N GLY A 978 -2.84 34.74 10.10
CA GLY A 978 -2.30 33.65 10.93
C GLY A 978 -1.66 32.52 10.13
N PHE A 979 -1.19 32.80 8.92
CA PHE A 979 -0.29 31.90 8.18
C PHE A 979 1.08 32.58 8.02
N TYR A 980 2.13 31.93 8.53
CA TYR A 980 3.48 32.45 8.55
C TYR A 980 4.31 31.66 7.52
N PRO A 981 4.41 32.14 6.26
CA PRO A 981 5.26 31.51 5.26
C PRO A 981 6.74 31.84 5.52
N SER A 982 7.58 30.84 5.21
CA SER A 982 9.02 31.00 5.02
C SER A 982 9.31 31.89 3.81
N GLU A 983 10.50 32.48 3.76
CA GLU A 983 10.94 33.34 2.66
C GLU A 983 11.03 32.56 1.33
N GLU A 984 11.40 31.26 1.34
CA GLU A 984 11.25 30.38 0.15
C GLU A 984 9.80 30.35 -0.36
N LYS A 985 8.82 30.27 0.55
CA LYS A 985 7.39 30.26 0.17
C LYS A 985 6.91 31.63 -0.29
N ILE A 986 7.50 32.71 0.23
CA ILE A 986 7.26 34.07 -0.25
C ILE A 986 7.82 34.23 -1.67
N GLU A 987 9.00 33.70 -1.97
CA GLU A 987 9.53 33.65 -3.33
C GLU A 987 8.68 32.76 -4.26
N ASP A 988 8.25 31.57 -3.83
CA ASP A 988 7.30 30.73 -4.60
C ASP A 988 6.00 31.48 -4.90
N MET A 989 5.38 32.14 -3.90
CA MET A 989 4.19 32.98 -4.09
C MET A 989 4.45 34.16 -5.03
N PHE A 990 5.58 34.84 -4.89
CA PHE A 990 5.95 35.95 -5.77
C PHE A 990 6.16 35.49 -7.20
N ASN A 991 6.79 34.33 -7.42
CA ASN A 991 6.95 33.75 -8.75
C ASN A 991 5.61 33.30 -9.34
N GLU A 992 4.74 32.66 -8.56
CA GLU A 992 3.40 32.23 -8.98
C GLU A 992 2.53 33.42 -9.43
N ILE A 993 2.48 34.50 -8.64
CA ILE A 993 1.67 35.68 -8.97
C ILE A 993 2.29 36.46 -10.14
N LYS A 994 3.58 36.76 -10.09
CA LYS A 994 4.29 37.63 -11.04
C LYS A 994 4.32 37.09 -12.47
N PHE A 995 4.38 35.76 -12.61
CA PHE A 995 4.46 35.08 -13.91
C PHE A 995 3.15 34.41 -14.36
N SER A 996 2.09 34.47 -13.55
CA SER A 996 0.77 33.84 -13.80
C SER A 996 0.23 33.99 -15.22
N GLU A 997 0.26 35.20 -15.80
CA GLU A 997 -0.14 35.48 -17.19
C GLU A 997 1.04 35.75 -18.14
N TYR A 998 2.28 35.62 -17.69
CA TYR A 998 3.46 36.09 -18.45
C TYR A 998 3.67 35.31 -19.76
N ALA A 999 3.41 34.00 -19.75
CA ALA A 999 3.52 33.15 -20.95
C ALA A 999 2.48 33.50 -22.03
N ASP A 1000 1.39 34.16 -21.66
CA ASP A 1000 0.30 34.54 -22.58
C ASP A 1000 0.33 36.01 -22.99
N THR A 1001 0.69 36.91 -22.07
CA THR A 1001 0.64 38.36 -22.27
C THR A 1001 2.00 39.02 -22.47
N GLY A 1002 3.09 38.35 -22.11
CA GLY A 1002 4.44 38.93 -22.03
C GLY A 1002 4.62 39.97 -20.91
N LYS A 1003 3.62 40.14 -20.01
CA LYS A 1003 3.63 41.14 -18.93
C LYS A 1003 3.82 40.47 -17.57
N LEU A 1004 4.53 41.16 -16.69
CA LEU A 1004 4.67 40.79 -15.28
C LEU A 1004 3.54 41.44 -14.48
N ILE A 1005 2.99 40.72 -13.51
CA ILE A 1005 1.90 41.19 -12.66
C ILE A 1005 2.43 41.63 -11.29
N ASP A 1006 2.00 42.80 -10.82
CA ASP A 1006 2.40 43.42 -9.53
C ASP A 1006 1.29 43.39 -8.45
N ARG A 1007 0.09 42.89 -8.81
CA ARG A 1007 -1.15 42.99 -8.03
C ARG A 1007 -1.97 41.73 -8.12
N ILE A 1008 -2.60 41.33 -7.02
CA ILE A 1008 -3.52 40.18 -6.94
C ILE A 1008 -4.90 40.62 -6.43
N ASN A 1009 -5.96 40.05 -6.98
CA ASN A 1009 -7.33 40.28 -6.49
C ASN A 1009 -7.63 39.40 -5.25
N LEU A 1010 -8.69 39.72 -4.49
CA LEU A 1010 -9.04 38.96 -3.28
C LEU A 1010 -9.40 37.47 -3.53
N PRO A 1011 -10.19 37.10 -4.57
CA PRO A 1011 -10.43 35.70 -4.93
C PRO A 1011 -9.17 34.85 -5.16
N ASP A 1012 -8.21 35.36 -5.94
CA ASP A 1012 -6.99 34.61 -6.27
C ASP A 1012 -5.99 34.63 -5.10
N PHE A 1013 -5.97 35.69 -4.29
CA PHE A 1013 -5.25 35.68 -3.01
C PHE A 1013 -5.77 34.58 -2.08
N LEU A 1014 -7.09 34.35 -2.01
CA LEU A 1014 -7.66 33.24 -1.24
C LEU A 1014 -7.21 31.87 -1.78
N LYS A 1015 -7.14 31.69 -3.12
CA LYS A 1015 -6.61 30.46 -3.72
C LYS A 1015 -5.14 30.24 -3.35
N VAL A 1016 -4.29 31.26 -3.47
CA VAL A 1016 -2.87 31.20 -3.07
C VAL A 1016 -2.73 30.89 -1.57
N PHE A 1017 -3.52 31.54 -0.69
CA PHE A 1017 -3.54 31.25 0.74
C PHE A 1017 -3.87 29.77 1.04
N VAL A 1018 -4.95 29.24 0.47
CA VAL A 1018 -5.35 27.83 0.67
C VAL A 1018 -4.30 26.86 0.10
N ASN A 1019 -3.72 27.19 -1.06
CA ASN A 1019 -2.75 26.33 -1.73
C ASN A 1019 -1.37 26.31 -1.07
N HIS A 1020 -0.90 27.41 -0.48
CA HIS A 1020 0.40 27.47 0.22
C HIS A 1020 0.31 27.05 1.69
N ARG A 1021 -0.81 27.32 2.38
CA ARG A 1021 -1.07 26.89 3.76
C ARG A 1021 -1.06 25.35 3.89
N SER A 1022 -0.47 24.81 4.96
CA SER A 1022 -0.56 23.37 5.24
C SER A 1022 -2.01 22.92 5.51
N PRO A 1023 -2.47 21.76 5.01
CA PRO A 1023 -3.83 21.27 5.27
C PRO A 1023 -4.04 20.92 6.75
N PHE A 1024 -2.99 20.45 7.41
CA PHE A 1024 -2.94 20.20 8.84
C PHE A 1024 -2.16 21.32 9.55
N GLY A 1025 -2.57 21.69 10.76
CA GLY A 1025 -1.80 22.59 11.62
C GLY A 1025 -0.60 21.88 12.26
N ASN A 1026 0.29 22.63 12.90
CA ASN A 1026 1.40 22.07 13.68
C ASN A 1026 0.86 21.19 14.81
N THR A 1027 1.17 19.90 14.80
CA THR A 1027 0.74 18.95 15.84
C THR A 1027 1.80 18.81 16.94
N LEU A 1028 1.39 18.45 18.15
CA LEU A 1028 2.32 18.22 19.26
C LEU A 1028 3.28 17.06 18.94
N SER A 1029 2.82 16.07 18.16
CA SER A 1029 3.66 14.99 17.63
C SER A 1029 4.79 15.47 16.70
N GLY A 1030 4.55 16.48 15.86
CA GLY A 1030 5.58 17.06 14.99
C GLY A 1030 6.62 17.88 15.78
N ILE A 1031 6.19 18.56 16.84
CA ILE A 1031 7.10 19.24 17.77
C ILE A 1031 7.92 18.19 18.54
N ARG A 1032 7.30 17.17 19.14
CA ARG A 1032 7.97 16.04 19.80
C ARG A 1032 9.04 15.41 18.90
N GLN A 1033 8.71 15.08 17.65
CA GLN A 1033 9.66 14.53 16.67
C GLN A 1033 10.83 15.50 16.35
N SER A 1034 10.57 16.81 16.33
CA SER A 1034 11.63 17.82 16.16
C SER A 1034 12.60 17.84 17.35
N PHE A 1035 12.07 17.71 18.58
CA PHE A 1035 12.86 17.58 19.81
C PHE A 1035 13.56 16.21 19.92
N GLU A 1036 13.05 15.13 19.33
CA GLU A 1036 13.79 13.86 19.22
C GLU A 1036 15.09 14.02 18.41
N VAL A 1037 15.05 14.84 17.34
CA VAL A 1037 16.20 15.08 16.45
C VAL A 1037 17.17 16.13 17.02
N LEU A 1038 16.65 17.22 17.57
CA LEU A 1038 17.47 18.34 18.08
C LEU A 1038 17.90 18.18 19.54
N GLY A 1039 17.14 17.42 20.34
CA GLY A 1039 17.28 17.35 21.79
C GLY A 1039 18.19 16.23 22.30
N THR A 1040 18.84 16.51 23.43
CA THR A 1040 19.54 15.53 24.26
C THR A 1040 18.60 14.95 25.32
N PRO A 1041 18.78 13.70 25.76
CA PRO A 1041 18.03 13.18 26.89
C PRO A 1041 18.39 13.94 28.19
N ASN A 1042 17.39 14.41 28.92
CA ASN A 1042 17.55 15.03 30.24
C ASN A 1042 17.70 13.96 31.35
N ALA A 1043 17.74 14.40 32.62
CA ALA A 1043 17.87 13.49 33.76
C ALA A 1043 16.69 12.52 33.96
N GLN A 1044 15.53 12.82 33.35
CA GLN A 1044 14.31 12.03 33.34
C GLN A 1044 14.24 11.08 32.13
N GLY A 1045 15.14 11.24 31.16
CA GLY A 1045 15.18 10.49 29.89
C GLY A 1045 14.37 11.12 28.74
N GLU A 1046 13.74 12.27 28.98
CA GLU A 1046 12.95 13.01 28.00
C GLU A 1046 13.85 13.84 27.08
N LYS A 1047 13.39 14.12 25.86
CA LYS A 1047 14.14 14.84 24.84
C LYS A 1047 14.01 16.36 25.01
N ALA A 1048 15.06 16.99 25.53
CA ALA A 1048 15.11 18.42 25.80
C ALA A 1048 16.21 19.14 25.00
N VAL A 1049 15.98 20.41 24.68
CA VAL A 1049 16.98 21.33 24.12
C VAL A 1049 17.34 22.36 25.19
N ARG A 1050 18.63 22.63 25.39
CA ARG A 1050 19.09 23.67 26.33
C ARG A 1050 18.83 25.07 25.77
N ARG A 1051 18.48 26.03 26.64
CA ARG A 1051 18.23 27.44 26.27
C ARG A 1051 19.31 28.01 25.33
N GLU A 1052 20.59 27.90 25.73
CA GLU A 1052 21.74 28.36 24.93
C GLU A 1052 21.77 27.77 23.52
N VAL A 1053 21.47 26.47 23.40
CA VAL A 1053 21.49 25.74 22.12
C VAL A 1053 20.30 26.14 21.26
N LEU A 1054 19.12 26.35 21.85
CA LEU A 1054 17.93 26.84 21.11
C LEU A 1054 18.18 28.24 20.54
N LEU A 1055 18.73 29.15 21.35
CA LEU A 1055 19.08 30.51 20.91
C LEU A 1055 20.15 30.47 19.81
N GLN A 1056 21.23 29.68 19.97
CA GLN A 1056 22.22 29.50 18.91
C GLN A 1056 21.63 28.91 17.63
N LEU A 1057 20.72 27.93 17.72
CA LEU A 1057 20.06 27.34 16.55
C LEU A 1057 19.24 28.38 15.78
N LEU A 1058 18.45 29.21 16.47
CA LEU A 1058 17.63 30.26 15.86
C LEU A 1058 18.46 31.37 15.18
N LEU A 1059 19.67 31.66 15.67
CA LEU A 1059 20.61 32.59 15.01
C LEU A 1059 21.33 31.94 13.80
N SER A 1060 21.58 30.63 13.84
CA SER A 1060 22.58 29.97 12.97
C SER A 1060 22.05 28.92 11.99
N ARG A 1061 20.76 28.53 12.06
CA ARG A 1061 20.18 27.50 11.19
C ARG A 1061 18.73 27.77 10.81
N GLY A 1062 18.40 27.40 9.57
CA GLY A 1062 17.07 27.63 9.00
C GLY A 1062 17.00 29.02 8.38
N GLU A 1063 15.96 29.77 8.71
CA GLU A 1063 15.83 31.16 8.32
C GLU A 1063 16.47 32.01 9.43
N HIS A 1064 17.60 32.66 9.10
CA HIS A 1064 18.44 33.34 10.08
C HIS A 1064 17.72 34.55 10.68
N MET A 1065 17.32 34.44 11.95
CA MET A 1065 16.81 35.57 12.73
C MET A 1065 17.98 36.38 13.29
N THR A 1066 17.93 37.70 13.19
CA THR A 1066 18.92 38.58 13.84
C THR A 1066 18.75 38.59 15.35
N GLN A 1067 19.79 39.03 16.07
CA GLN A 1067 19.75 39.13 17.54
C GLN A 1067 18.66 40.09 18.03
N GLU A 1068 18.37 41.15 17.28
CA GLU A 1068 17.34 42.16 17.59
C GLU A 1068 15.93 41.59 17.37
N GLU A 1069 15.69 40.95 16.21
CA GLU A 1069 14.44 40.22 15.92
C GLU A 1069 14.16 39.15 16.98
N MET A 1070 15.18 38.39 17.38
CA MET A 1070 15.05 37.38 18.44
C MET A 1070 14.55 37.98 19.76
N THR A 1071 15.19 39.05 20.23
CA THR A 1071 14.82 39.68 21.50
C THR A 1071 13.40 40.26 21.47
N ASP A 1072 13.00 40.90 20.36
CA ASP A 1072 11.66 41.48 20.23
C ASP A 1072 10.56 40.42 20.03
N CYS A 1073 10.86 39.29 19.39
CA CYS A 1073 9.94 38.14 19.33
C CYS A 1073 9.69 37.55 20.72
N PHE A 1074 10.73 37.30 21.52
CA PHE A 1074 10.55 36.84 22.91
C PHE A 1074 9.89 37.91 23.80
N ALA A 1075 10.21 39.21 23.62
CA ALA A 1075 9.51 40.31 24.29
C ALA A 1075 8.00 40.29 24.06
N THR A 1076 7.59 39.94 22.83
CA THR A 1076 6.18 39.87 22.44
C THR A 1076 5.49 38.62 22.99
N LEU A 1077 6.18 37.47 23.00
CA LEU A 1077 5.66 36.21 23.56
C LEU A 1077 5.48 36.27 25.08
N SER A 1078 6.46 36.82 25.82
CA SER A 1078 6.35 37.09 27.27
C SER A 1078 5.38 38.24 27.62
N GLY A 1079 4.77 38.90 26.63
CA GLY A 1079 3.84 40.01 26.85
C GLY A 1079 4.48 41.31 27.36
N LEU A 1080 5.82 41.41 27.35
CA LEU A 1080 6.58 42.58 27.76
C LEU A 1080 6.43 43.75 26.76
N ASN A 1081 6.18 43.46 25.47
CA ASN A 1081 5.89 44.45 24.44
C ASN A 1081 4.46 44.30 23.88
N PRO A 1082 3.46 45.03 24.41
CA PRO A 1082 2.05 44.87 24.03
C PRO A 1082 1.65 45.55 22.72
N GLU A 1083 2.53 46.33 22.06
CA GLU A 1083 2.24 46.91 20.73
C GLU A 1083 2.69 46.01 19.57
N GLY A 1084 3.51 44.99 19.84
CA GLY A 1084 3.94 43.98 18.87
C GLY A 1084 4.91 44.48 17.79
N TRP A 1085 5.18 43.59 16.83
CA TRP A 1085 6.19 43.80 15.78
C TRP A 1085 5.85 44.97 14.84
N LYS A 1086 6.74 45.97 14.76
CA LYS A 1086 6.60 47.12 13.84
C LYS A 1086 7.56 46.95 12.65
N SER A 1087 6.99 46.72 11.46
CA SER A 1087 7.74 46.40 10.24
C SER A 1087 8.26 47.61 9.44
N GLU A 1088 8.39 48.78 10.07
CA GLU A 1088 9.11 49.93 9.50
C GLU A 1088 10.29 50.28 10.41
N PRO A 1089 11.46 50.69 9.87
CA PRO A 1089 12.57 51.22 10.64
C PRO A 1089 12.27 52.65 11.14
N ALA A 1090 11.20 52.79 11.93
CA ALA A 1090 10.72 54.05 12.49
C ALA A 1090 11.60 54.48 13.67
N ALA A 1091 12.47 55.46 13.42
CA ALA A 1091 13.55 55.82 14.33
C ALA A 1091 13.09 56.53 15.63
N SER A 1092 12.84 55.76 16.70
CA SER A 1092 13.17 56.16 18.08
C SER A 1092 13.11 54.99 19.06
N ALA A 1093 14.27 54.52 19.56
CA ALA A 1093 14.32 53.52 20.62
C ALA A 1093 13.89 54.13 21.97
N SER A 1094 12.71 53.74 22.46
CA SER A 1094 12.30 53.98 23.84
C SER A 1094 13.04 53.03 24.77
N ARG A 1095 14.15 53.49 25.38
CA ARG A 1095 14.92 52.71 26.37
C ARG A 1095 14.03 52.26 27.54
N GLY A 1096 13.78 50.96 27.65
CA GLY A 1096 13.16 50.32 28.80
C GLY A 1096 13.56 48.84 28.84
N SER A 1097 14.33 48.46 29.87
CA SER A 1097 14.82 47.10 30.20
C SER A 1097 15.45 46.29 29.05
N GLU A 1098 16.75 46.00 29.17
CA GLU A 1098 17.34 44.83 28.51
C GLU A 1098 16.61 43.57 29.04
N ILE A 1099 16.19 42.69 28.14
CA ILE A 1099 15.39 41.51 28.49
C ILE A 1099 16.31 40.39 28.92
N CYS A 1100 16.23 40.00 30.19
CA CYS A 1100 16.88 38.81 30.71
C CYS A 1100 16.18 37.55 30.18
N LEU A 1101 16.58 37.08 28.99
CA LEU A 1101 16.14 35.78 28.45
C LEU A 1101 16.47 34.59 29.38
N GLU A 1102 17.38 34.80 30.33
CA GLU A 1102 17.72 33.86 31.42
C GLU A 1102 16.63 33.75 32.52
N GLU A 1103 15.77 34.76 32.68
CA GLU A 1103 14.66 34.77 33.64
C GLU A 1103 13.34 34.28 33.01
N GLU A 1104 13.16 34.51 31.70
CA GLU A 1104 11.93 34.20 30.95
C GLU A 1104 11.89 32.79 30.32
N LEU A 1105 13.04 32.19 29.99
CA LEU A 1105 13.12 30.87 29.35
C LEU A 1105 13.82 29.85 30.28
N PRO A 1106 13.27 28.63 30.48
CA PRO A 1106 13.89 27.62 31.34
C PRO A 1106 15.17 27.05 30.73
N ASP A 1107 16.10 26.60 31.58
CA ASP A 1107 17.42 26.08 31.17
C ASP A 1107 17.32 24.88 30.21
N GLU A 1108 16.37 23.98 30.46
CA GLU A 1108 16.03 22.83 29.62
C GLU A 1108 14.57 22.97 29.14
N ILE A 1109 14.36 22.91 27.83
CA ILE A 1109 13.06 23.06 27.17
C ILE A 1109 12.67 21.71 26.57
N THR A 1110 11.51 21.17 26.95
CA THR A 1110 10.88 19.99 26.32
C THR A 1110 9.90 20.42 25.23
N ALA A 1111 9.44 19.46 24.42
CA ALA A 1111 8.43 19.71 23.38
C ALA A 1111 7.11 20.26 23.96
N GLU A 1112 6.73 19.80 25.14
CA GLU A 1112 5.57 20.24 25.91
C GLU A 1112 5.71 21.70 26.33
N VAL A 1113 6.78 22.03 27.06
CA VAL A 1113 7.08 23.40 27.55
C VAL A 1113 7.21 24.38 26.37
N PHE A 1114 7.82 23.96 25.27
CA PHE A 1114 7.89 24.77 24.05
C PHE A 1114 6.50 25.06 23.46
N ALA A 1115 5.61 24.06 23.43
CA ALA A 1115 4.26 24.21 22.89
C ALA A 1115 3.32 25.02 23.79
N SER A 1116 3.25 24.72 25.09
CA SER A 1116 2.30 25.33 26.01
C SER A 1116 2.78 26.65 26.59
N ASP A 1117 4.05 26.72 27.00
CA ASP A 1117 4.52 27.79 27.89
C ASP A 1117 5.23 28.89 27.10
N ILE A 1118 6.01 28.52 26.06
CA ILE A 1118 6.73 29.48 25.20
C ILE A 1118 5.85 29.95 24.02
N LEU A 1119 5.14 29.04 23.35
CA LEU A 1119 4.29 29.39 22.20
C LEU A 1119 2.81 29.64 22.54
N GLY A 1120 2.36 29.32 23.76
CA GLY A 1120 0.97 29.53 24.19
C GLY A 1120 -0.08 28.68 23.43
N LEU A 1121 0.34 27.60 22.75
CA LEU A 1121 -0.52 26.85 21.84
C LEU A 1121 -1.27 25.73 22.55
N THR A 1122 -2.60 25.74 22.42
CA THR A 1122 -3.48 24.64 22.82
C THR A 1122 -3.54 23.56 21.74
N ILE A 1123 -2.44 22.80 21.59
CA ILE A 1123 -2.29 21.83 20.49
C ILE A 1123 -2.99 20.50 20.81
N SER A 1124 -3.72 19.96 19.83
CA SER A 1124 -4.28 18.60 19.90
C SER A 1124 -3.19 17.54 19.72
N GLU A 1125 -3.30 16.42 20.45
CA GLU A 1125 -2.26 15.38 20.45
C GLU A 1125 -2.16 14.58 19.14
N GLY A 1126 -3.18 14.60 18.26
CA GLY A 1126 -3.22 13.75 17.07
C GLY A 1126 -3.88 14.36 15.83
N PRO A 1127 -3.29 14.24 14.63
CA PRO A 1127 -3.96 14.51 13.37
C PRO A 1127 -4.89 13.33 13.01
N GLY A 1128 -6.11 13.28 13.55
CA GLY A 1128 -7.03 12.17 13.25
C GLY A 1128 -8.50 12.27 13.66
N GLU A 1129 -8.87 12.95 14.76
CA GLU A 1129 -10.24 12.77 15.32
C GLU A 1129 -11.28 13.84 14.92
N ASP A 1130 -10.88 15.09 14.64
CA ASP A 1130 -11.81 16.20 14.36
C ASP A 1130 -12.04 16.47 12.85
N GLY A 1131 -11.90 15.43 12.01
CA GLY A 1131 -12.01 15.54 10.54
C GLY A 1131 -12.71 14.35 9.88
N GLN A 1132 -14.03 14.23 10.08
CA GLN A 1132 -14.95 13.33 9.37
C GLN A 1132 -16.21 14.08 8.91
#